data_AF-V5RLD2-F1
#
_entry.id   AF-V5RLD2-F1
#
_cell.length_a   1.000
_cell.length_b   1.000
_cell.length_c   1.000
_cell.angle_alpha   90.00
_cell.angle_beta   90.00
_cell.angle_gamma   90.00
#
_symmetry.space_group_name_H-M   'P 1'
#
loop_
_entity.id
_entity.type
_entity.pdbx_description
1 polymer ?
#
loop_
_entity_poly.entity_id
_entity_poly.type
_entity_poly.pdbx_seq_one_letter_code
_entity_poly.pdbx_strand_id
1 'polypeptide(L)'
;MKKLLTLLGSFAITASAGSMAVACTNYDKKQDGNSILINFLNSLNGKANIDASDVLWKLVNENGPKNRETFALDFLKTINASILINSKENFGENGEIKLNNSSAFISAGLASALSDKWNTLNKAVDLKIQREKDKYKKDNGKKWWDKWCEMLVGKYSVYQDKVKDMDVDLLEGKYKSDILLTDSSNNVTKALLDILLNTDQLGVTWITVEQVKRKLATLKSVKDDKDKLLYAAKSDVKALQQIINSTKESGEWVKSSVNDQSTDDEISAKVDEALKIEESNIKYDVPTDLNELVTGGADTRAGMLSNSQQFFLNKYYNAKAPIAISEITIAFSDNKTFDDGILPSDFEGDNEVNSKQTWTLLKQIITDKTSWSEIMAKGSTTHSKATVKHYDNLLTLTNTTDFTPTLSSIVYDYILGERYKTDVTRADENDKVKVPEWTTKTDIEKEYKKEDFGKLITALNRTGSFDKASNNLYRKLSDEDKDKLVYIDSSGIHIVSIDGFKELEASTTTKEKDAKKIIDDTKNGIDKETQKSLNDFKEFNKLTTQEKIYDFWRKTGEDRYFDKLNSTVTNPYLKFLVNNSLLKGVKGSPVGFDIMAEVKAWATISSSSEKEFYWVTMVYDYFQTMTSKQEDKLTEDKSFIEQFVIFGPDGSNEKAQAIAKKIGDWTIGAIKSMKIVVTNNPSWVFVDAYKKMIEELDTKTNIGYPKEIVKNDIFNSDKLAEEINKVWWHAVDKNGAQSVQTFKTNAFDYSLSIYDLNSIAYNYKKNNGGIK
;
A
#
# COMPACT_ATOMS: atom_id res chain seq x y z
N MET A 1 -8.69 -6.86 -50.84
CA MET A 1 -7.35 -6.83 -50.21
C MET A 1 -6.89 -5.44 -49.76
N LYS A 2 -6.90 -4.37 -50.58
CA LYS A 2 -6.50 -3.01 -50.11
C LYS A 2 -7.38 -2.38 -49.01
N LYS A 3 -8.65 -2.79 -48.87
CA LYS A 3 -9.53 -2.32 -47.75
C LYS A 3 -9.40 -3.13 -46.45
N LEU A 4 -8.72 -4.27 -46.47
CA LEU A 4 -8.51 -5.11 -45.27
C LEU A 4 -7.28 -4.63 -44.48
N LEU A 5 -6.23 -4.21 -45.19
CA LEU A 5 -4.99 -3.68 -44.61
C LEU A 5 -5.15 -2.28 -43.98
N THR A 6 -6.10 -1.46 -44.46
CA THR A 6 -6.39 -0.15 -43.84
C THR A 6 -7.29 -0.27 -42.60
N LEU A 7 -8.14 -1.32 -42.50
CA LEU A 7 -8.87 -1.62 -41.26
C LEU A 7 -7.94 -2.23 -40.21
N LEU A 8 -7.01 -3.12 -40.58
CA LEU A 8 -6.04 -3.70 -39.66
C LEU A 8 -5.08 -2.66 -39.05
N GLY A 9 -4.76 -1.58 -39.77
CA GLY A 9 -3.97 -0.45 -39.25
C GLY A 9 -4.69 0.42 -38.20
N SER A 10 -6.02 0.37 -38.15
CA SER A 10 -6.85 1.04 -37.12
C SER A 10 -7.29 0.10 -35.98
N PHE A 11 -6.95 -1.19 -36.05
CA PHE A 11 -7.26 -2.21 -35.04
C PHE A 11 -6.12 -2.50 -34.07
N ALA A 12 -4.97 -1.84 -34.23
CA ALA A 12 -3.94 -1.84 -33.20
C ALA A 12 -4.34 -0.86 -32.09
N ILE A 13 -4.47 -1.38 -30.87
CA ILE A 13 -4.69 -0.70 -29.57
C ILE A 13 -6.17 -0.66 -29.17
N THR A 14 -6.44 -1.10 -27.93
CA THR A 14 -7.73 -1.15 -27.20
C THR A 14 -8.61 -2.39 -27.37
N ALA A 15 -8.04 -3.61 -27.24
CA ALA A 15 -8.84 -4.67 -26.61
C ALA A 15 -8.85 -4.36 -25.10
N SER A 16 -9.95 -3.79 -24.59
CA SER A 16 -10.16 -3.64 -23.15
C SER A 16 -10.58 -4.98 -22.53
N ALA A 17 -10.40 -5.18 -21.23
CA ALA A 17 -10.99 -6.32 -20.52
C ALA A 17 -12.50 -6.53 -20.83
N GLY A 18 -13.26 -5.45 -21.05
CA GLY A 18 -14.66 -5.48 -21.47
C GLY A 18 -14.89 -6.06 -22.87
N SER A 19 -13.92 -5.91 -23.77
CA SER A 19 -13.94 -6.52 -25.11
C SER A 19 -13.63 -8.03 -25.10
N MET A 20 -13.27 -8.60 -23.95
CA MET A 20 -13.02 -10.03 -23.77
C MET A 20 -14.17 -10.74 -23.04
N ALA A 21 -14.89 -10.03 -22.17
CA ALA A 21 -15.99 -10.59 -21.38
C ALA A 21 -17.33 -10.65 -22.14
N VAL A 22 -18.11 -11.70 -21.94
CA VAL A 22 -19.45 -11.92 -22.52
C VAL A 22 -20.50 -11.99 -21.41
N ALA A 23 -21.63 -11.30 -21.61
CA ALA A 23 -22.79 -11.33 -20.74
C ALA A 23 -23.87 -12.30 -21.26
N CYS A 24 -24.48 -13.04 -20.33
CA CYS A 24 -25.58 -14.02 -20.45
C CYS A 24 -26.27 -14.16 -21.81
N THR A 25 -25.69 -14.92 -22.76
CA THR A 25 -26.42 -15.45 -23.94
C THR A 25 -25.71 -16.68 -24.54
N ASN A 26 -26.49 -17.60 -25.11
CA ASN A 26 -26.00 -18.68 -25.97
C ASN A 26 -25.71 -18.11 -27.37
N TYR A 27 -24.57 -17.46 -27.53
CA TYR A 27 -24.18 -16.92 -28.83
C TYR A 27 -23.62 -18.01 -29.75
N ASP A 28 -24.06 -18.02 -31.01
CA ASP A 28 -23.50 -18.84 -32.08
C ASP A 28 -22.05 -18.42 -32.35
N LYS A 29 -21.10 -19.25 -31.90
CA LYS A 29 -19.67 -19.11 -32.26
C LYS A 29 -19.58 -19.05 -33.79
N LYS A 30 -19.17 -17.91 -34.34
CA LYS A 30 -18.98 -17.80 -35.79
C LYS A 30 -17.96 -18.86 -36.24
N GLN A 31 -18.21 -19.50 -37.39
CA GLN A 31 -17.32 -20.51 -37.98
C GLN A 31 -15.90 -19.99 -38.28
N ASP A 32 -15.72 -18.67 -38.32
CA ASP A 32 -14.45 -17.98 -38.62
C ASP A 32 -13.68 -17.49 -37.36
N GLY A 33 -14.18 -17.75 -36.14
CA GLY A 33 -13.37 -17.73 -34.91
C GLY A 33 -12.72 -16.41 -34.49
N ASN A 34 -13.31 -15.25 -34.78
CA ASN A 34 -12.66 -13.94 -34.57
C ASN A 34 -13.02 -13.19 -33.25
N SER A 35 -13.57 -13.87 -32.24
CA SER A 35 -14.03 -13.23 -30.99
C SER A 35 -13.36 -13.79 -29.74
N ILE A 36 -12.77 -12.93 -28.91
CA ILE A 36 -12.31 -13.29 -27.55
C ILE A 36 -13.56 -13.47 -26.68
N LEU A 37 -13.70 -14.63 -26.01
CA LEU A 37 -14.88 -14.96 -25.20
C LEU A 37 -14.45 -15.52 -23.83
N ILE A 38 -14.51 -14.67 -22.80
CA ILE A 38 -14.59 -15.08 -21.40
C ILE A 38 -16.07 -15.05 -21.02
N ASN A 39 -16.66 -16.21 -20.76
CA ASN A 39 -18.04 -16.31 -20.32
C ASN A 39 -18.13 -15.99 -18.83
N PHE A 40 -18.31 -14.71 -18.53
CA PHE A 40 -18.09 -14.19 -17.19
C PHE A 40 -19.37 -14.19 -16.31
N LEU A 41 -20.54 -14.07 -16.93
CA LEU A 41 -21.85 -14.01 -16.23
C LEU A 41 -22.71 -15.29 -16.39
N ASN A 42 -22.20 -16.34 -17.04
CA ASN A 42 -23.01 -17.46 -17.53
C ASN A 42 -23.32 -18.57 -16.52
N SER A 43 -22.70 -18.62 -15.34
CA SER A 43 -22.93 -19.72 -14.39
C SER A 43 -23.30 -19.28 -12.98
N LEU A 44 -24.34 -19.93 -12.44
CA LEU A 44 -24.81 -19.80 -11.06
C LEU A 44 -23.82 -20.34 -10.01
N ASN A 45 -22.70 -20.95 -10.44
CA ASN A 45 -21.62 -21.40 -9.56
C ASN A 45 -20.37 -20.50 -9.60
N GLY A 46 -20.45 -19.31 -10.22
CA GLY A 46 -19.45 -18.25 -10.04
C GLY A 46 -18.11 -18.42 -10.78
N LYS A 47 -18.00 -19.32 -11.76
CA LYS A 47 -16.76 -19.60 -12.51
C LYS A 47 -16.80 -19.08 -13.94
N ALA A 48 -15.79 -18.30 -14.33
CA ALA A 48 -15.59 -17.83 -15.70
C ALA A 48 -15.04 -18.96 -16.58
N ASN A 49 -15.70 -19.25 -17.69
CA ASN A 49 -15.22 -20.27 -18.65
C ASN A 49 -14.41 -19.62 -19.77
N ILE A 50 -13.24 -20.19 -20.07
CA ILE A 50 -12.38 -19.76 -21.18
C ILE A 50 -12.31 -20.85 -22.25
N ASP A 51 -12.72 -20.50 -23.46
CA ASP A 51 -12.56 -21.33 -24.66
C ASP A 51 -11.38 -20.84 -25.51
N ALA A 52 -10.64 -21.78 -26.10
CA ALA A 52 -9.22 -21.65 -26.39
C ALA A 52 -8.83 -21.37 -27.84
N SER A 53 -9.71 -21.60 -28.80
CA SER A 53 -9.32 -21.56 -30.22
C SER A 53 -8.91 -20.16 -30.70
N ASP A 54 -9.49 -19.10 -30.11
CA ASP A 54 -9.45 -17.74 -30.68
C ASP A 54 -8.63 -16.76 -29.82
N VAL A 55 -8.49 -17.06 -28.51
CA VAL A 55 -7.56 -16.41 -27.57
C VAL A 55 -6.12 -16.48 -28.09
N LEU A 56 -5.76 -17.62 -28.71
CA LEU A 56 -4.43 -17.89 -29.22
C LEU A 56 -4.10 -17.11 -30.51
N TRP A 57 -5.10 -16.79 -31.34
CA TRP A 57 -4.85 -16.08 -32.60
C TRP A 57 -4.51 -14.61 -32.35
N LYS A 58 -5.26 -13.92 -31.47
CA LYS A 58 -5.01 -12.51 -31.12
C LYS A 58 -3.82 -12.30 -30.17
N LEU A 59 -3.57 -13.19 -29.21
CA LEU A 59 -2.44 -13.05 -28.27
C LEU A 59 -1.07 -13.37 -28.89
N VAL A 60 -1.03 -14.17 -29.97
CA VAL A 60 0.22 -14.65 -30.58
C VAL A 60 0.58 -13.90 -31.86
N ASN A 61 -0.38 -13.45 -32.69
CA ASN A 61 -0.07 -12.95 -34.05
C ASN A 61 -0.05 -11.44 -34.22
N GLU A 62 -0.66 -10.64 -33.33
CA GLU A 62 -0.71 -9.18 -33.50
C GLU A 62 0.00 -8.50 -32.32
N ASN A 63 1.25 -8.06 -32.53
CA ASN A 63 2.00 -7.07 -31.73
C ASN A 63 2.67 -7.44 -30.38
N GLY A 64 3.32 -8.61 -30.27
CA GLY A 64 4.50 -8.78 -29.38
C GLY A 64 4.27 -8.73 -27.85
N PRO A 65 5.31 -8.40 -27.03
CA PRO A 65 5.29 -8.47 -25.55
C PRO A 65 4.23 -7.60 -24.86
N LYS A 66 3.92 -6.40 -25.39
CA LYS A 66 2.98 -5.45 -24.77
C LYS A 66 1.54 -5.98 -24.69
N ASN A 67 1.12 -6.80 -25.66
CA ASN A 67 -0.22 -7.41 -25.65
C ASN A 67 -0.35 -8.54 -24.63
N ARG A 68 0.78 -9.15 -24.21
CA ARG A 68 0.80 -10.21 -23.21
C ARG A 68 0.68 -9.67 -21.78
N GLU A 69 1.38 -8.57 -21.50
CA GLU A 69 1.22 -7.83 -20.24
C GLU A 69 -0.20 -7.28 -20.09
N THR A 70 -0.74 -6.70 -21.16
CA THR A 70 -2.12 -6.21 -21.21
C THR A 70 -3.12 -7.34 -20.96
N PHE A 71 -2.94 -8.50 -21.59
CA PHE A 71 -3.83 -9.64 -21.37
C PHE A 71 -3.81 -10.15 -19.94
N ALA A 72 -2.63 -10.31 -19.33
CA ALA A 72 -2.56 -10.83 -17.98
C ALA A 72 -3.07 -9.80 -16.95
N LEU A 73 -2.92 -8.50 -17.20
CA LEU A 73 -3.57 -7.44 -16.43
C LEU A 73 -5.10 -7.53 -16.54
N ASP A 74 -5.64 -7.65 -17.74
CA ASP A 74 -7.08 -7.78 -17.96
C ASP A 74 -7.66 -9.07 -17.39
N PHE A 75 -6.88 -10.15 -17.40
CA PHE A 75 -7.22 -11.40 -16.74
C PHE A 75 -7.30 -11.24 -15.22
N LEU A 76 -6.34 -10.55 -14.60
CA LEU A 76 -6.41 -10.23 -13.17
C LEU A 76 -7.61 -9.32 -12.84
N LYS A 77 -7.92 -8.33 -13.68
CA LYS A 77 -9.14 -7.51 -13.54
C LYS A 77 -10.40 -8.37 -13.57
N THR A 78 -10.42 -9.40 -14.43
CA THR A 78 -11.51 -10.37 -14.51
C THR A 78 -11.62 -11.20 -13.22
N ILE A 79 -10.51 -11.69 -12.67
CA ILE A 79 -10.52 -12.39 -11.36
C ILE A 79 -11.07 -11.48 -10.27
N ASN A 80 -10.60 -10.23 -10.20
CA ASN A 80 -11.08 -9.24 -9.24
C ASN A 80 -12.58 -8.98 -9.40
N ALA A 81 -13.07 -8.94 -10.65
CA ALA A 81 -14.49 -8.88 -10.91
C ALA A 81 -15.25 -10.11 -10.38
N SER A 82 -14.74 -11.34 -10.60
CA SER A 82 -15.36 -12.56 -10.06
C SER A 82 -15.43 -12.55 -8.54
N ILE A 83 -14.37 -12.07 -7.87
CA ILE A 83 -14.31 -11.96 -6.40
C ILE A 83 -15.45 -11.09 -5.87
N LEU A 84 -15.67 -9.92 -6.48
CA LEU A 84 -16.68 -8.97 -6.00
C LEU A 84 -18.11 -9.41 -6.34
N ILE A 85 -18.34 -9.84 -7.58
CA ILE A 85 -19.68 -10.20 -8.09
C ILE A 85 -20.25 -11.38 -7.35
N ASN A 86 -19.43 -12.42 -7.18
CA ASN A 86 -19.83 -13.67 -6.56
C ASN A 86 -19.52 -13.67 -5.06
N SER A 87 -19.38 -12.49 -4.44
CA SER A 87 -18.97 -12.39 -3.04
C SER A 87 -19.94 -13.07 -2.08
N LYS A 88 -21.25 -13.08 -2.39
CA LYS A 88 -22.27 -13.75 -1.59
C LYS A 88 -22.19 -15.27 -1.72
N GLU A 89 -22.03 -15.75 -2.96
CA GLU A 89 -21.94 -17.18 -3.30
C GLU A 89 -20.61 -17.79 -2.83
N ASN A 90 -19.52 -17.03 -2.91
CA ASN A 90 -18.19 -17.49 -2.55
C ASN A 90 -17.96 -17.38 -1.04
N PHE A 91 -18.19 -16.20 -0.45
CA PHE A 91 -17.78 -15.89 0.92
C PHE A 91 -18.93 -15.86 1.94
N GLY A 92 -20.18 -16.08 1.52
CA GLY A 92 -21.32 -16.16 2.43
C GLY A 92 -21.29 -17.37 3.36
N GLU A 93 -22.27 -17.46 4.27
CA GLU A 93 -22.38 -18.54 5.27
C GLU A 93 -22.32 -19.94 4.65
N ASN A 94 -22.90 -20.12 3.46
CA ASN A 94 -22.92 -21.39 2.71
C ASN A 94 -21.94 -21.43 1.52
N GLY A 95 -21.05 -20.44 1.39
CA GLY A 95 -20.20 -20.33 0.22
C GLY A 95 -19.08 -21.38 0.14
N GLU A 96 -18.70 -21.73 -1.09
CA GLU A 96 -17.69 -22.76 -1.40
C GLU A 96 -16.26 -22.32 -1.04
N ILE A 97 -15.99 -20.99 -1.01
CA ILE A 97 -14.68 -20.41 -0.77
C ILE A 97 -14.71 -19.69 0.59
N LYS A 98 -14.19 -20.33 1.64
CA LYS A 98 -14.18 -19.71 2.96
C LYS A 98 -13.02 -18.73 3.11
N LEU A 99 -13.35 -17.49 3.48
CA LEU A 99 -12.35 -16.57 3.98
C LEU A 99 -11.69 -17.15 5.23
N ASN A 100 -10.37 -17.02 5.31
CA ASN A 100 -9.57 -17.44 6.44
C ASN A 100 -9.76 -16.44 7.58
N ASN A 101 -10.86 -16.58 8.33
CA ASN A 101 -11.11 -15.78 9.53
C ASN A 101 -9.94 -15.91 10.51
N SER A 102 -9.22 -17.04 10.48
CA SER A 102 -8.03 -17.24 11.31
C SER A 102 -6.86 -16.27 11.01
N SER A 103 -6.90 -15.51 9.91
CA SER A 103 -5.83 -14.61 9.53
C SER A 103 -5.80 -13.33 10.36
N ALA A 104 -4.62 -12.80 10.67
CA ALA A 104 -4.47 -11.48 11.29
C ALA A 104 -4.80 -10.31 10.35
N PHE A 105 -4.81 -10.54 9.02
CA PHE A 105 -4.97 -9.49 8.02
C PHE A 105 -6.37 -9.42 7.41
N ILE A 106 -7.27 -10.32 7.81
CA ILE A 106 -8.67 -10.27 7.36
C ILE A 106 -9.48 -9.24 8.15
N SER A 107 -10.15 -8.34 7.45
CA SER A 107 -11.06 -7.36 8.08
C SER A 107 -12.41 -8.02 8.47
N ALA A 108 -12.98 -7.68 9.63
CA ALA A 108 -14.33 -8.16 9.98
C ALA A 108 -15.37 -7.69 8.98
N GLY A 109 -16.38 -8.54 8.77
CA GLY A 109 -17.49 -8.23 7.90
C GLY A 109 -17.10 -8.09 6.42
N LEU A 110 -15.91 -8.53 6.02
CA LEU A 110 -15.41 -8.40 4.65
C LEU A 110 -16.38 -9.01 3.62
N ALA A 111 -16.95 -10.19 3.90
CA ALA A 111 -17.92 -10.83 3.01
C ALA A 111 -19.17 -9.95 2.78
N SER A 112 -19.75 -9.41 3.85
CA SER A 112 -20.89 -8.50 3.77
C SER A 112 -20.54 -7.21 3.06
N ALA A 113 -19.39 -6.61 3.38
CA ALA A 113 -18.91 -5.38 2.74
C ALA A 113 -18.70 -5.55 1.23
N LEU A 114 -18.19 -6.70 0.78
CA LEU A 114 -18.07 -7.04 -0.64
C LEU A 114 -19.44 -7.13 -1.31
N SER A 115 -20.40 -7.82 -0.69
CA SER A 115 -21.75 -7.98 -1.23
C SER A 115 -22.48 -6.63 -1.36
N ASP A 116 -22.41 -5.80 -0.32
CA ASP A 116 -23.04 -4.47 -0.30
C ASP A 116 -22.41 -3.53 -1.32
N LYS A 117 -21.08 -3.56 -1.45
CA LYS A 117 -20.37 -2.75 -2.43
C LYS A 117 -20.69 -3.20 -3.86
N TRP A 118 -20.78 -4.51 -4.11
CA TRP A 118 -21.21 -5.02 -5.42
C TRP A 118 -22.60 -4.49 -5.79
N ASN A 119 -23.57 -4.63 -4.88
CA ASN A 119 -24.94 -4.14 -5.08
C ASN A 119 -24.96 -2.63 -5.38
N THR A 120 -24.16 -1.85 -4.66
CA THR A 120 -24.06 -0.40 -4.85
C THR A 120 -23.39 -0.03 -6.18
N LEU A 121 -22.26 -0.69 -6.51
CA LEU A 121 -21.53 -0.48 -7.75
C LEU A 121 -22.38 -0.84 -8.97
N ASN A 122 -23.03 -1.99 -8.94
CA ASN A 122 -23.87 -2.48 -10.02
C ASN A 122 -25.00 -1.48 -10.33
N LYS A 123 -25.69 -0.98 -9.29
CA LYS A 123 -26.69 0.08 -9.41
C LYS A 123 -26.11 1.38 -9.96
N ALA A 124 -24.91 1.78 -9.52
CA ALA A 124 -24.26 3.00 -10.00
C ALA A 124 -23.92 2.92 -11.50
N VAL A 125 -23.46 1.75 -11.97
CA VAL A 125 -23.21 1.50 -13.41
C VAL A 125 -24.52 1.52 -14.20
N ASP A 126 -25.59 0.88 -13.71
CA ASP A 126 -26.89 0.91 -14.37
C ASP A 126 -27.43 2.35 -14.49
N LEU A 127 -27.29 3.16 -13.43
CA LEU A 127 -27.64 4.58 -13.47
C LEU A 127 -26.76 5.38 -14.44
N LYS A 128 -25.48 5.06 -14.56
CA LYS A 128 -24.58 5.69 -15.54
C LYS A 128 -25.03 5.39 -16.96
N ILE A 129 -25.28 4.13 -17.29
CA ILE A 129 -25.79 3.72 -18.61
C ILE A 129 -27.12 4.40 -18.90
N GLN A 130 -28.03 4.47 -17.92
CA GLN A 130 -29.31 5.14 -18.09
C GLN A 130 -29.14 6.64 -18.35
N ARG A 131 -28.27 7.33 -17.63
CA ARG A 131 -27.95 8.76 -17.87
C ARG A 131 -27.37 9.00 -19.25
N GLU A 132 -26.54 8.08 -19.74
CA GLU A 132 -26.02 8.14 -21.10
C GLU A 132 -27.12 7.92 -22.14
N LYS A 133 -28.00 6.94 -21.95
CA LYS A 133 -29.19 6.75 -22.81
C LYS A 133 -30.09 7.99 -22.82
N ASP A 134 -30.33 8.61 -21.66
CA ASP A 134 -31.13 9.84 -21.55
C ASP A 134 -30.46 11.02 -22.28
N LYS A 135 -29.12 11.11 -22.23
CA LYS A 135 -28.35 12.09 -23.01
C LYS A 135 -28.51 11.82 -24.51
N TYR A 136 -28.38 10.58 -24.96
CA TYR A 136 -28.62 10.22 -26.36
C TYR A 136 -30.05 10.60 -26.80
N LYS A 137 -31.04 10.35 -25.94
CA LYS A 137 -32.44 10.72 -26.16
C LYS A 137 -32.64 12.22 -26.33
N LYS A 138 -31.96 13.02 -25.51
CA LYS A 138 -31.97 14.49 -25.60
C LYS A 138 -31.27 14.98 -26.87
N ASP A 139 -30.08 14.46 -27.17
CA ASP A 139 -29.22 14.97 -28.23
C ASP A 139 -29.69 14.55 -29.63
N ASN A 140 -30.34 13.39 -29.76
CA ASN A 140 -30.70 12.79 -31.06
C ASN A 140 -32.21 12.68 -31.31
N GLY A 141 -33.04 13.11 -30.35
CA GLY A 141 -34.50 13.11 -30.48
C GLY A 141 -35.04 11.74 -30.88
N LYS A 142 -35.89 11.66 -31.92
CA LYS A 142 -36.51 10.40 -32.38
C LYS A 142 -35.52 9.32 -32.85
N LYS A 143 -34.29 9.68 -33.22
CA LYS A 143 -33.26 8.76 -33.73
C LYS A 143 -32.30 8.25 -32.65
N TRP A 144 -32.58 8.55 -31.38
CA TRP A 144 -31.66 8.25 -30.30
C TRP A 144 -31.37 6.76 -30.12
N TRP A 145 -32.38 5.91 -30.32
CA TRP A 145 -32.23 4.47 -30.19
C TRP A 145 -31.32 3.92 -31.30
N ASP A 146 -31.53 4.35 -32.54
CA ASP A 146 -30.64 4.00 -33.65
C ASP A 146 -29.20 4.45 -33.38
N LYS A 147 -29.01 5.66 -32.84
CA LYS A 147 -27.69 6.20 -32.48
C LYS A 147 -27.02 5.46 -31.32
N TRP A 148 -27.81 4.99 -30.37
CA TRP A 148 -27.34 4.15 -29.27
C TRP A 148 -26.89 2.77 -29.78
N CYS A 149 -27.72 2.13 -30.61
CA CYS A 149 -27.38 0.87 -31.26
C CYS A 149 -26.15 0.99 -32.19
N GLU A 150 -26.04 2.07 -32.96
CA GLU A 150 -24.85 2.38 -33.76
C GLU A 150 -23.59 2.53 -32.90
N MET A 151 -23.70 3.16 -31.72
CA MET A 151 -22.58 3.27 -30.77
C MET A 151 -22.17 1.90 -30.23
N LEU A 152 -23.13 1.07 -29.81
CA LEU A 152 -22.85 -0.27 -29.30
C LEU A 152 -22.19 -1.16 -30.36
N VAL A 153 -22.75 -1.20 -31.58
CA VAL A 153 -22.17 -1.93 -32.71
C VAL A 153 -20.78 -1.38 -33.08
N GLY A 154 -20.62 -0.05 -33.06
CA GLY A 154 -19.33 0.59 -33.31
C GLY A 154 -18.26 0.20 -32.30
N LYS A 155 -18.60 0.12 -31.00
CA LYS A 155 -17.68 -0.30 -29.94
C LYS A 155 -17.40 -1.81 -29.93
N TYR A 156 -18.39 -2.62 -30.28
CA TYR A 156 -18.36 -4.08 -30.14
C TYR A 156 -18.45 -4.81 -31.49
N SER A 157 -17.91 -4.20 -32.54
CA SER A 157 -18.03 -4.66 -33.93
C SER A 157 -17.45 -6.06 -34.17
N VAL A 158 -16.59 -6.52 -33.27
CA VAL A 158 -16.02 -7.88 -33.25
C VAL A 158 -17.11 -8.95 -33.13
N TYR A 159 -18.18 -8.64 -32.39
CA TYR A 159 -19.29 -9.57 -32.15
C TYR A 159 -20.35 -9.44 -33.25
N GLN A 160 -20.73 -8.20 -33.55
CA GLN A 160 -21.79 -7.88 -34.51
C GLN A 160 -21.41 -6.63 -35.30
N ASP A 161 -21.44 -6.69 -36.62
CA ASP A 161 -21.01 -5.63 -37.55
C ASP A 161 -22.18 -4.79 -38.09
N LYS A 162 -23.42 -5.17 -37.75
CA LYS A 162 -24.64 -4.54 -38.26
C LYS A 162 -25.67 -4.36 -37.15
N VAL A 163 -26.29 -3.18 -37.12
CA VAL A 163 -27.39 -2.83 -36.21
C VAL A 163 -28.64 -3.69 -36.44
N LYS A 164 -28.88 -4.12 -37.67
CA LYS A 164 -30.13 -4.83 -38.04
C LYS A 164 -30.24 -6.22 -37.42
N ASP A 165 -29.11 -6.88 -37.17
CA ASP A 165 -29.03 -8.26 -36.67
C ASP A 165 -28.38 -8.29 -35.28
N MET A 166 -28.42 -7.16 -34.56
CA MET A 166 -27.75 -7.03 -33.27
C MET A 166 -28.56 -7.65 -32.13
N ASP A 167 -27.84 -8.17 -31.14
CA ASP A 167 -28.37 -8.62 -29.86
C ASP A 167 -28.12 -7.48 -28.87
N VAL A 168 -29.15 -6.66 -28.65
CA VAL A 168 -29.03 -5.46 -27.83
C VAL A 168 -28.66 -5.80 -26.39
N ASP A 169 -29.27 -6.83 -25.83
CA ASP A 169 -29.05 -7.23 -24.44
C ASP A 169 -27.61 -7.73 -24.23
N LEU A 170 -27.07 -8.48 -25.20
CA LEU A 170 -25.67 -8.87 -25.22
C LEU A 170 -24.72 -7.65 -25.29
N LEU A 171 -24.94 -6.73 -26.23
CA LEU A 171 -24.05 -5.59 -26.41
C LEU A 171 -24.14 -4.58 -25.25
N GLU A 172 -25.31 -4.40 -24.64
CA GLU A 172 -25.46 -3.61 -23.42
C GLU A 172 -24.83 -4.29 -22.21
N GLY A 173 -24.96 -5.62 -22.08
CA GLY A 173 -24.26 -6.39 -21.05
C GLY A 173 -22.73 -6.32 -21.20
N LYS A 174 -22.21 -6.29 -22.43
CA LYS A 174 -20.80 -6.00 -22.72
C LYS A 174 -20.42 -4.59 -22.34
N TYR A 175 -21.26 -3.61 -22.67
CA TYR A 175 -21.00 -2.23 -22.29
C TYR A 175 -20.92 -2.04 -20.78
N LYS A 176 -21.83 -2.67 -20.04
CA LYS A 176 -21.81 -2.74 -18.59
C LYS A 176 -20.54 -3.40 -18.06
N SER A 177 -20.12 -4.52 -18.65
CA SER A 177 -18.89 -5.22 -18.26
C SER A 177 -17.64 -4.37 -18.51
N ASP A 178 -17.59 -3.64 -19.62
CA ASP A 178 -16.49 -2.73 -19.95
C ASP A 178 -16.35 -1.59 -18.94
N ILE A 179 -17.48 -0.99 -18.53
CA ILE A 179 -17.50 0.00 -17.45
C ILE A 179 -16.98 -0.62 -16.15
N LEU A 180 -17.50 -1.79 -15.77
CA LEU A 180 -17.12 -2.49 -14.54
C LEU A 180 -15.63 -2.90 -14.50
N LEU A 181 -14.97 -3.10 -15.64
CA LEU A 181 -13.58 -3.53 -15.70
C LEU A 181 -12.60 -2.38 -15.93
N THR A 182 -13.02 -1.28 -16.56
CA THR A 182 -12.06 -0.27 -17.07
C THR A 182 -12.40 1.17 -16.75
N ASP A 183 -13.61 1.48 -16.28
CA ASP A 183 -13.98 2.86 -15.98
C ASP A 183 -13.19 3.41 -14.78
N SER A 184 -12.60 4.60 -14.91
CA SER A 184 -11.82 5.22 -13.82
C SER A 184 -12.59 5.40 -12.49
N SER A 185 -13.92 5.46 -12.52
CA SER A 185 -14.75 5.81 -11.36
C SER A 185 -15.59 4.64 -10.82
N ASN A 186 -16.14 3.82 -11.71
CA ASN A 186 -17.10 2.75 -11.43
C ASN A 186 -16.59 1.38 -11.91
N ASN A 187 -15.31 1.09 -11.68
CA ASN A 187 -14.77 -0.26 -11.88
C ASN A 187 -14.73 -1.06 -10.58
N VAL A 188 -14.79 -2.39 -10.73
CA VAL A 188 -14.75 -3.37 -9.64
C VAL A 188 -13.47 -3.24 -8.84
N THR A 189 -12.36 -3.06 -9.52
CA THR A 189 -11.06 -3.14 -8.90
C THR A 189 -10.88 -1.94 -7.94
N LYS A 190 -11.36 -0.75 -8.31
CA LYS A 190 -11.50 0.41 -7.43
C LYS A 190 -12.45 0.12 -6.26
N ALA A 191 -13.57 -0.53 -6.53
CA ALA A 191 -14.51 -0.88 -5.47
C ALA A 191 -13.91 -1.84 -4.43
N LEU A 192 -13.03 -2.75 -4.85
CA LEU A 192 -12.24 -3.59 -3.95
C LEU A 192 -11.21 -2.77 -3.18
N LEU A 193 -10.45 -1.88 -3.83
CA LEU A 193 -9.55 -0.96 -3.11
C LEU A 193 -10.31 -0.09 -2.13
N ASP A 194 -11.51 0.35 -2.48
CA ASP A 194 -12.34 1.09 -1.56
C ASP A 194 -12.60 0.23 -0.33
N ILE A 195 -13.07 -1.00 -0.46
CA ILE A 195 -13.31 -1.88 0.71
C ILE A 195 -12.04 -2.11 1.53
N LEU A 196 -10.92 -2.39 0.86
CA LEU A 196 -9.70 -2.88 1.50
C LEU A 196 -8.81 -1.77 2.07
N LEU A 197 -8.81 -0.58 1.45
CA LEU A 197 -7.93 0.54 1.78
C LEU A 197 -8.68 1.81 2.21
N ASN A 198 -9.79 2.15 1.54
CA ASN A 198 -10.47 3.45 1.73
C ASN A 198 -11.71 3.40 2.61
N THR A 199 -12.28 2.22 2.84
CA THR A 199 -13.43 2.02 3.71
C THR A 199 -12.84 1.85 5.10
N ASP A 200 -12.94 2.95 5.83
CA ASP A 200 -12.26 3.19 7.09
C ASP A 200 -12.36 2.02 8.06
N GLN A 201 -11.19 1.68 8.62
CA GLN A 201 -10.95 1.51 10.04
C GLN A 201 -12.23 1.28 10.86
N LEU A 202 -12.38 0.04 11.32
CA LEU A 202 -13.51 -0.35 12.13
C LEU A 202 -13.43 0.35 13.50
N GLY A 203 -14.47 1.09 13.89
CA GLY A 203 -14.51 1.83 15.16
C GLY A 203 -15.74 1.51 16.00
N VAL A 204 -15.95 2.27 17.06
CA VAL A 204 -17.13 2.15 17.93
C VAL A 204 -17.79 3.51 18.14
N THR A 205 -19.10 3.52 18.32
CA THR A 205 -19.81 4.73 18.78
C THR A 205 -19.72 4.79 20.30
N TRP A 206 -19.35 5.94 20.85
CA TRP A 206 -19.17 6.10 22.29
C TRP A 206 -20.40 6.64 22.99
N ILE A 207 -20.57 6.21 24.22
CA ILE A 207 -21.53 6.73 25.17
C ILE A 207 -20.73 7.30 26.34
N THR A 208 -21.00 8.58 26.61
CA THR A 208 -20.35 9.34 27.69
C THR A 208 -20.77 8.85 29.06
N VAL A 209 -19.92 9.04 30.06
CA VAL A 209 -20.23 8.82 31.48
C VAL A 209 -21.60 9.42 31.86
N GLU A 210 -21.90 10.66 31.44
CA GLU A 210 -23.17 11.34 31.73
C GLU A 210 -24.37 10.65 31.09
N GLN A 211 -24.22 10.14 29.86
CA GLN A 211 -25.27 9.36 29.22
C GLN A 211 -25.51 8.03 29.94
N VAL A 212 -24.45 7.34 30.37
CA VAL A 212 -24.57 6.10 31.16
C VAL A 212 -25.26 6.37 32.50
N LYS A 213 -24.91 7.46 33.20
CA LYS A 213 -25.56 7.90 34.43
C LYS A 213 -27.07 8.13 34.23
N ARG A 214 -27.46 8.79 33.13
CA ARG A 214 -28.87 8.96 32.77
C ARG A 214 -29.59 7.63 32.55
N LYS A 215 -28.95 6.68 31.85
CA LYS A 215 -29.51 5.33 31.63
C LYS A 215 -29.74 4.60 32.97
N LEU A 216 -28.78 4.65 33.89
CA LEU A 216 -28.92 4.07 35.23
C LEU A 216 -30.03 4.77 36.04
N ALA A 217 -30.13 6.10 35.97
CA ALA A 217 -31.18 6.86 36.65
C ALA A 217 -32.58 6.47 36.14
N THR A 218 -32.75 6.27 34.83
CA THR A 218 -34.00 5.78 34.25
C THR A 218 -34.38 4.42 34.84
N LEU A 219 -33.47 3.45 34.89
CA LEU A 219 -33.73 2.14 35.48
C LEU A 219 -34.07 2.23 36.98
N LYS A 220 -33.31 3.03 37.74
CA LYS A 220 -33.56 3.24 39.18
C LYS A 220 -34.91 3.92 39.45
N SER A 221 -35.39 4.77 38.54
CA SER A 221 -36.68 5.48 38.70
C SER A 221 -37.90 4.56 38.62
N VAL A 222 -37.76 3.39 37.98
CA VAL A 222 -38.84 2.41 37.78
C VAL A 222 -38.57 1.08 38.52
N LYS A 223 -37.56 1.03 39.39
CA LYS A 223 -37.09 -0.22 40.02
C LYS A 223 -38.16 -0.98 40.82
N ASP A 224 -39.16 -0.26 41.34
CA ASP A 224 -40.21 -0.83 42.20
C ASP A 224 -41.41 -1.37 41.39
N ASP A 225 -41.42 -1.18 40.06
CA ASP A 225 -42.46 -1.64 39.13
C ASP A 225 -41.82 -2.61 38.11
N LYS A 226 -42.02 -3.92 38.32
CA LYS A 226 -41.37 -4.97 37.54
C LYS A 226 -41.68 -4.87 36.04
N ASP A 227 -42.92 -4.53 35.67
CA ASP A 227 -43.34 -4.44 34.28
C ASP A 227 -42.73 -3.22 33.60
N LYS A 228 -42.71 -2.07 34.28
CA LYS A 228 -42.05 -0.86 33.77
C LYS A 228 -40.53 -1.00 33.70
N LEU A 229 -39.93 -1.68 34.68
CA LEU A 229 -38.49 -1.94 34.71
C LEU A 229 -38.05 -2.81 33.54
N LEU A 230 -38.78 -3.90 33.29
CA LEU A 230 -38.51 -4.79 32.17
C LEU A 230 -38.76 -4.10 30.82
N TYR A 231 -39.81 -3.28 30.71
CA TYR A 231 -40.06 -2.47 29.53
C TYR A 231 -38.94 -1.46 29.26
N ALA A 232 -38.48 -0.75 30.29
CA ALA A 232 -37.36 0.19 30.19
C ALA A 232 -36.07 -0.52 29.75
N ALA A 233 -35.78 -1.70 30.32
CA ALA A 233 -34.63 -2.51 29.94
C ALA A 233 -34.72 -3.01 28.48
N LYS A 234 -35.89 -3.49 28.04
CA LYS A 234 -36.11 -3.94 26.66
C LYS A 234 -36.05 -2.82 25.63
N SER A 235 -36.37 -1.59 26.01
CA SER A 235 -36.28 -0.44 25.10
C SER A 235 -34.84 -0.08 24.70
N ASP A 236 -33.86 -0.48 25.51
CA ASP A 236 -32.44 -0.31 25.25
C ASP A 236 -31.63 -1.40 25.98
N VAL A 237 -31.70 -2.64 25.47
CA VAL A 237 -31.05 -3.80 26.10
C VAL A 237 -29.54 -3.59 26.26
N LYS A 238 -28.92 -2.83 25.36
CA LYS A 238 -27.48 -2.51 25.39
C LYS A 238 -27.11 -1.61 26.58
N ALA A 239 -28.04 -0.82 27.11
CA ALA A 239 -27.82 0.04 28.29
C ALA A 239 -27.31 -0.74 29.50
N LEU A 240 -27.78 -1.97 29.70
CA LEU A 240 -27.40 -2.80 30.85
C LEU A 240 -25.89 -3.08 30.84
N GLN A 241 -25.36 -3.50 29.70
CA GLN A 241 -23.93 -3.79 29.57
C GLN A 241 -23.07 -2.52 29.59
N GLN A 242 -23.58 -1.40 29.05
CA GLN A 242 -22.91 -0.11 29.09
C GLN A 242 -22.73 0.39 30.53
N ILE A 243 -23.75 0.25 31.38
CA ILE A 243 -23.68 0.58 32.80
C ILE A 243 -22.60 -0.27 33.48
N ILE A 244 -22.60 -1.58 33.26
CA ILE A 244 -21.61 -2.50 33.86
C ILE A 244 -20.18 -2.13 33.41
N ASN A 245 -19.95 -1.99 32.10
CA ASN A 245 -18.63 -1.71 31.55
C ASN A 245 -18.09 -0.33 31.98
N SER A 246 -18.96 0.66 32.22
CA SER A 246 -18.54 2.01 32.62
C SER A 246 -17.84 2.08 33.98
N THR A 247 -17.88 0.98 34.74
CA THR A 247 -17.19 0.83 36.03
C THR A 247 -15.78 0.26 35.89
N LYS A 248 -15.38 -0.17 34.70
CA LYS A 248 -14.14 -0.91 34.42
C LYS A 248 -13.32 -0.25 33.32
N GLU A 249 -12.01 -0.47 33.35
CA GLU A 249 -11.10 -0.05 32.27
C GLU A 249 -11.34 -0.82 30.97
N SER A 250 -10.88 -0.27 29.85
CA SER A 250 -11.18 -0.79 28.50
C SER A 250 -10.69 -2.21 28.21
N GLY A 251 -9.68 -2.71 28.94
CA GLY A 251 -9.21 -4.10 28.82
C GLY A 251 -10.10 -5.14 29.52
N GLU A 252 -11.07 -4.68 30.33
CA GLU A 252 -11.96 -5.52 31.13
C GLU A 252 -13.42 -5.43 30.70
N TRP A 253 -13.72 -4.68 29.64
CA TRP A 253 -15.07 -4.60 29.12
C TRP A 253 -15.51 -5.97 28.60
N VAL A 254 -16.77 -6.30 28.88
CA VAL A 254 -17.39 -7.55 28.44
C VAL A 254 -18.52 -7.26 27.48
N LYS A 255 -18.71 -8.19 26.55
CA LYS A 255 -19.74 -8.13 25.52
C LYS A 255 -21.14 -8.20 26.12
N SER A 256 -22.11 -7.68 25.37
CA SER A 256 -23.50 -7.85 25.78
C SER A 256 -23.87 -9.32 25.69
N SER A 257 -24.32 -9.88 26.81
CA SER A 257 -24.84 -11.25 26.90
C SER A 257 -26.34 -11.32 26.61
N VAL A 258 -26.97 -10.16 26.41
CA VAL A 258 -28.40 -10.02 26.09
C VAL A 258 -28.60 -9.18 24.84
N ASN A 259 -29.65 -9.47 24.09
CA ASN A 259 -30.07 -8.77 22.87
C ASN A 259 -31.61 -8.71 22.77
N ASP A 260 -32.13 -8.16 21.67
CA ASP A 260 -33.57 -7.98 21.47
C ASP A 260 -34.36 -9.31 21.35
N GLN A 261 -33.68 -10.44 21.22
CA GLN A 261 -34.25 -11.79 21.20
C GLN A 261 -34.10 -12.53 22.54
N SER A 262 -33.40 -11.95 23.52
CA SER A 262 -33.22 -12.55 24.85
C SER A 262 -34.53 -12.66 25.61
N THR A 263 -34.61 -13.68 26.46
CA THR A 263 -35.77 -13.94 27.32
C THR A 263 -35.89 -12.91 28.45
N ASP A 264 -37.09 -12.76 29.00
CA ASP A 264 -37.38 -11.83 30.10
C ASP A 264 -36.55 -12.15 31.34
N ASP A 265 -36.29 -13.43 31.60
CA ASP A 265 -35.46 -13.89 32.72
C ASP A 265 -33.98 -13.52 32.53
N GLU A 266 -33.44 -13.67 31.33
CA GLU A 266 -32.06 -13.28 31.00
C GLU A 266 -31.86 -11.77 31.13
N ILE A 267 -32.83 -10.98 30.64
CA ILE A 267 -32.79 -9.51 30.76
C ILE A 267 -32.93 -9.10 32.23
N SER A 268 -33.84 -9.71 32.99
CA SER A 268 -34.05 -9.39 34.40
C SER A 268 -32.79 -9.64 35.25
N ALA A 269 -32.08 -10.75 35.00
CA ALA A 269 -30.83 -11.05 35.69
C ALA A 269 -29.76 -9.96 35.45
N LYS A 270 -29.70 -9.40 34.23
CA LYS A 270 -28.78 -8.31 33.89
C LYS A 270 -29.21 -6.96 34.45
N VAL A 271 -30.51 -6.71 34.55
CA VAL A 271 -31.06 -5.54 35.23
C VAL A 271 -30.65 -5.52 36.71
N ASP A 272 -30.74 -6.66 37.40
CA ASP A 272 -30.33 -6.77 38.80
C ASP A 272 -28.83 -6.50 39.01
N GLU A 273 -27.99 -6.89 38.05
CA GLU A 273 -26.55 -6.56 38.06
C GLU A 273 -26.34 -5.05 37.87
N ALA A 274 -27.01 -4.44 36.90
CA ALA A 274 -26.89 -3.01 36.62
C ALA A 274 -27.40 -2.12 37.77
N LEU A 275 -28.50 -2.51 38.44
CA LEU A 275 -29.08 -1.73 39.55
C LEU A 275 -28.22 -1.70 40.81
N LYS A 276 -27.30 -2.67 40.98
CA LYS A 276 -26.31 -2.70 42.08
C LYS A 276 -25.20 -1.66 41.93
N ILE A 277 -25.08 -1.04 40.77
CA ILE A 277 -24.02 -0.06 40.50
C ILE A 277 -24.42 1.30 41.08
N GLU A 278 -23.50 1.88 41.84
CA GLU A 278 -23.62 3.25 42.31
C GLU A 278 -23.13 4.25 41.27
N GLU A 279 -23.78 5.42 41.20
CA GLU A 279 -23.47 6.44 40.19
C GLU A 279 -22.03 6.94 40.27
N SER A 280 -21.46 6.97 41.49
CA SER A 280 -20.06 7.32 41.74
C SER A 280 -19.06 6.33 41.13
N ASN A 281 -19.50 5.13 40.78
CA ASN A 281 -18.64 4.09 40.20
C ASN A 281 -18.63 4.13 38.67
N ILE A 282 -19.51 4.92 38.03
CA ILE A 282 -19.50 5.16 36.59
C ILE A 282 -18.39 6.17 36.28
N LYS A 283 -17.25 5.67 35.79
CA LYS A 283 -16.01 6.44 35.59
C LYS A 283 -15.55 6.52 34.14
N TYR A 284 -15.97 5.56 33.32
CA TYR A 284 -15.46 5.42 31.96
C TYR A 284 -16.57 5.59 30.93
N ASP A 285 -16.24 6.31 29.86
CA ASP A 285 -17.02 6.25 28.63
C ASP A 285 -16.92 4.84 28.05
N VAL A 286 -17.99 4.37 27.40
CA VAL A 286 -18.04 3.00 26.88
C VAL A 286 -18.58 2.96 25.45
N PRO A 287 -18.24 1.92 24.68
CA PRO A 287 -18.86 1.67 23.38
C PRO A 287 -20.37 1.42 23.51
N THR A 288 -21.11 1.83 22.49
CA THR A 288 -22.54 1.54 22.33
C THR A 288 -22.76 0.04 22.17
N ASP A 289 -21.84 -0.62 21.45
CA ASP A 289 -21.82 -2.06 21.24
C ASP A 289 -20.38 -2.56 21.13
N LEU A 290 -20.10 -3.73 21.69
CA LEU A 290 -18.81 -4.44 21.62
C LEU A 290 -18.88 -5.70 20.74
N ASN A 291 -20.09 -6.07 20.31
CA ASN A 291 -20.31 -7.19 19.40
C ASN A 291 -20.02 -6.80 17.95
N GLU A 292 -20.16 -5.52 17.62
CA GLU A 292 -20.03 -5.02 16.25
C GLU A 292 -19.14 -3.78 16.21
N LEU A 293 -18.36 -3.69 15.13
CA LEU A 293 -17.64 -2.48 14.78
C LEU A 293 -18.45 -1.70 13.75
N VAL A 294 -18.45 -0.38 13.87
CA VAL A 294 -19.22 0.51 13.00
C VAL A 294 -18.32 1.40 12.16
N THR A 295 -18.78 1.73 10.96
CA THR A 295 -18.11 2.64 10.02
C THR A 295 -18.36 4.13 10.33
N GLY A 296 -19.23 4.45 11.30
CA GLY A 296 -19.70 5.83 11.56
C GLY A 296 -19.00 6.66 12.65
N GLY A 297 -18.13 6.08 13.50
CA GLY A 297 -17.44 6.79 14.59
C GLY A 297 -16.01 7.27 14.26
N ALA A 298 -15.84 8.25 13.37
CA ALA A 298 -14.54 8.64 12.81
C ALA A 298 -13.52 9.18 13.84
N ASP A 299 -13.96 9.96 14.82
CA ASP A 299 -13.07 10.68 15.74
C ASP A 299 -12.28 9.76 16.69
N THR A 300 -12.73 8.52 16.87
CA THR A 300 -12.10 7.59 17.83
C THR A 300 -11.27 6.51 17.16
N ARG A 301 -11.20 6.53 15.84
CA ARG A 301 -10.44 5.58 15.03
C ARG A 301 -9.45 6.27 14.10
N ALA A 302 -9.49 7.59 13.98
CA ALA A 302 -8.61 8.33 13.06
C ALA A 302 -7.15 7.93 13.28
N GLY A 303 -6.58 7.24 12.27
CA GLY A 303 -5.21 6.73 12.25
C GLY A 303 -4.97 5.33 12.82
N MET A 304 -6.04 4.60 13.17
CA MET A 304 -5.98 3.20 13.60
C MET A 304 -6.09 2.24 12.40
N LEU A 305 -5.02 1.60 11.99
CA LEU A 305 -5.04 0.77 10.77
C LEU A 305 -5.97 -0.44 10.84
N SER A 306 -6.81 -0.65 9.82
CA SER A 306 -7.55 -1.91 9.65
C SER A 306 -6.62 -3.07 9.29
N ASN A 307 -7.08 -4.31 9.49
CA ASN A 307 -6.32 -5.50 9.15
C ASN A 307 -5.91 -5.54 7.66
N SER A 308 -6.84 -5.21 6.76
CA SER A 308 -6.52 -5.09 5.34
C SER A 308 -5.54 -3.95 5.06
N GLN A 309 -5.70 -2.78 5.67
CA GLN A 309 -4.74 -1.68 5.53
C GLN A 309 -3.33 -2.09 5.97
N GLN A 310 -3.21 -2.84 7.07
CA GLN A 310 -1.93 -3.38 7.53
C GLN A 310 -1.29 -4.33 6.49
N PHE A 311 -2.08 -5.15 5.80
CA PHE A 311 -1.55 -5.98 4.71
C PHE A 311 -0.90 -5.14 3.61
N PHE A 312 -1.62 -4.14 3.09
CA PHE A 312 -1.09 -3.28 2.01
C PHE A 312 0.06 -2.39 2.48
N LEU A 313 -0.02 -1.88 3.71
CA LEU A 313 1.07 -1.15 4.34
C LEU A 313 2.33 -2.01 4.43
N ASN A 314 2.21 -3.26 4.87
CA ASN A 314 3.33 -4.18 4.97
C ASN A 314 3.98 -4.45 3.60
N LYS A 315 3.15 -4.64 2.55
CA LYS A 315 3.62 -4.79 1.17
C LYS A 315 4.32 -3.54 0.66
N TYR A 316 3.77 -2.36 0.93
CA TYR A 316 4.37 -1.08 0.58
C TYR A 316 5.72 -0.89 1.29
N TYR A 317 5.74 -1.08 2.61
CA TYR A 317 6.92 -0.90 3.45
C TYR A 317 8.08 -1.78 2.99
N ASN A 318 7.78 -3.03 2.65
CA ASN A 318 8.77 -3.98 2.17
C ASN A 318 9.25 -3.67 0.74
N ALA A 319 8.34 -3.38 -0.18
CA ALA A 319 8.70 -3.12 -1.57
C ALA A 319 9.40 -1.76 -1.76
N LYS A 320 8.96 -0.72 -1.05
CA LYS A 320 9.42 0.66 -1.25
C LYS A 320 10.57 1.08 -0.33
N ALA A 321 10.82 0.33 0.74
CA ALA A 321 11.82 0.64 1.76
C ALA A 321 11.76 2.11 2.21
N PRO A 322 10.59 2.61 2.66
CA PRO A 322 10.43 4.02 2.93
C PRO A 322 11.27 4.47 4.12
N ILE A 323 11.82 5.68 4.05
CA ILE A 323 12.58 6.34 5.10
C ILE A 323 12.08 7.77 5.28
N ALA A 324 11.77 8.13 6.52
CA ALA A 324 11.52 9.52 6.90
C ALA A 324 12.85 10.26 7.03
N ILE A 325 12.97 11.40 6.36
CA ILE A 325 14.12 12.28 6.49
C ILE A 325 13.68 13.73 6.69
N SER A 326 14.55 14.48 7.34
CA SER A 326 14.49 15.93 7.42
C SER A 326 15.86 16.51 7.05
N GLU A 327 15.88 17.71 6.46
CA GLU A 327 17.11 18.26 5.88
C GLU A 327 17.27 19.75 6.20
N ILE A 328 18.52 20.15 6.44
CA ILE A 328 18.95 21.54 6.36
C ILE A 328 19.96 21.67 5.22
N THR A 329 19.64 22.50 4.23
CA THR A 329 20.55 22.84 3.12
C THR A 329 21.12 24.23 3.33
N ILE A 330 22.44 24.35 3.39
CA ILE A 330 23.16 25.64 3.45
C ILE A 330 23.71 25.94 2.06
N ALA A 331 23.12 26.94 1.40
CA ALA A 331 23.54 27.32 0.06
C ALA A 331 24.94 27.95 0.03
N PHE A 332 25.56 27.95 -1.15
CA PHE A 332 26.79 28.69 -1.42
C PHE A 332 26.63 30.19 -1.09
N SER A 333 27.72 30.80 -0.63
CA SER A 333 27.72 32.21 -0.20
C SER A 333 27.54 33.17 -1.39
N ASP A 334 28.20 32.86 -2.51
CA ASP A 334 28.30 33.68 -3.73
C ASP A 334 27.77 32.94 -4.99
N ASN A 335 27.86 33.55 -6.18
CA ASN A 335 27.48 32.98 -7.49
C ASN A 335 28.41 31.84 -7.99
N LYS A 336 29.08 31.15 -7.08
CA LYS A 336 29.92 29.99 -7.40
C LYS A 336 29.05 28.80 -7.72
N THR A 337 29.51 27.97 -8.65
CA THR A 337 28.81 26.76 -9.04
C THR A 337 29.61 25.54 -8.61
N PHE A 338 28.89 24.48 -8.28
CA PHE A 338 29.49 23.17 -7.96
C PHE A 338 30.36 22.62 -9.09
N ASP A 339 30.12 23.06 -10.32
CA ASP A 339 30.85 22.61 -11.51
C ASP A 339 32.30 23.11 -11.56
N ASP A 340 32.60 24.23 -10.87
CA ASP A 340 33.94 24.83 -10.79
C ASP A 340 34.84 24.19 -9.71
N GLY A 341 34.33 23.17 -9.01
CA GLY A 341 34.94 22.59 -7.81
C GLY A 341 34.47 23.28 -6.52
N ILE A 342 34.76 22.67 -5.37
CA ILE A 342 34.35 23.18 -4.05
C ILE A 342 35.58 23.67 -3.28
N LEU A 343 35.53 24.89 -2.75
CA LEU A 343 36.54 25.49 -1.89
C LEU A 343 35.92 26.01 -0.58
N PRO A 344 36.68 26.07 0.54
CA PRO A 344 36.17 26.65 1.78
C PRO A 344 35.60 28.07 1.62
N SER A 345 36.23 28.89 0.77
CA SER A 345 35.80 30.25 0.46
C SER A 345 34.38 30.33 -0.08
N ASP A 346 33.87 29.27 -0.71
CA ASP A 346 32.53 29.26 -1.30
C ASP A 346 31.42 29.29 -0.24
N PHE A 347 31.78 29.05 1.04
CA PHE A 347 30.88 29.07 2.19
C PHE A 347 31.25 30.15 3.24
N GLU A 348 32.26 30.98 3.00
CA GLU A 348 32.69 32.01 3.97
C GLU A 348 31.76 33.22 4.01
N GLY A 349 31.40 33.75 2.83
CA GLY A 349 30.70 35.03 2.69
C GLY A 349 31.54 36.24 3.18
N ASP A 350 30.99 37.44 3.03
CA ASP A 350 31.65 38.67 3.47
C ASP A 350 32.02 38.62 4.96
N ASN A 351 33.28 38.92 5.28
CA ASN A 351 33.81 38.91 6.66
C ASN A 351 33.58 37.59 7.44
N GLU A 352 33.49 36.46 6.72
CA GLU A 352 33.28 35.13 7.29
C GLU A 352 31.92 34.98 8.01
N VAL A 353 30.93 35.81 7.65
CA VAL A 353 29.61 35.80 8.30
C VAL A 353 28.93 34.45 8.09
N ASN A 354 28.97 33.88 6.89
CA ASN A 354 28.26 32.63 6.58
C ASN A 354 28.95 31.43 7.22
N SER A 355 30.28 31.37 7.20
CA SER A 355 31.03 30.29 7.86
C SER A 355 30.86 30.30 9.39
N LYS A 356 30.82 31.49 10.02
CA LYS A 356 30.49 31.63 11.45
C LYS A 356 29.05 31.21 11.76
N GLN A 357 28.09 31.58 10.91
CA GLN A 357 26.70 31.13 11.04
C GLN A 357 26.60 29.61 10.88
N THR A 358 27.32 29.02 9.91
CA THR A 358 27.35 27.57 9.68
C THR A 358 27.91 26.85 10.90
N TRP A 359 29.04 27.31 11.44
CA TRP A 359 29.62 26.74 12.66
C TRP A 359 28.68 26.83 13.86
N THR A 360 27.99 27.97 14.02
CA THR A 360 27.01 28.16 15.10
C THR A 360 25.83 27.20 14.97
N LEU A 361 25.33 27.00 13.75
CA LEU A 361 24.25 26.04 13.48
C LEU A 361 24.69 24.61 13.75
N LEU A 362 25.86 24.19 13.27
CA LEU A 362 26.42 22.85 13.54
C LEU A 362 26.61 22.63 15.05
N LYS A 363 27.12 23.63 15.77
CA LYS A 363 27.24 23.60 17.23
C LYS A 363 25.89 23.44 17.91
N GLN A 364 24.88 24.20 17.49
CA GLN A 364 23.53 24.08 18.02
C GLN A 364 22.99 22.66 17.85
N ILE A 365 23.12 22.08 16.66
CA ILE A 365 22.61 20.74 16.33
C ILE A 365 23.27 19.65 17.18
N ILE A 366 24.59 19.71 17.37
CA ILE A 366 25.36 18.65 18.04
C ILE A 366 25.31 18.76 19.56
N THR A 367 25.27 19.99 20.09
CA THR A 367 25.33 20.20 21.55
C THR A 367 23.95 20.08 22.23
N ASP A 368 22.88 20.43 21.53
CA ASP A 368 21.50 20.36 22.02
C ASP A 368 20.68 19.36 21.22
N LYS A 369 20.41 18.20 21.83
CA LYS A 369 19.62 17.12 21.21
C LYS A 369 18.19 17.54 20.83
N THR A 370 17.63 18.57 21.46
CA THR A 370 16.28 19.06 21.14
C THR A 370 16.29 20.07 20.00
N SER A 371 17.43 20.70 19.73
CA SER A 371 17.53 21.79 18.76
C SER A 371 17.08 21.40 17.35
N TRP A 372 17.39 20.19 16.90
CA TRP A 372 16.94 19.69 15.60
C TRP A 372 15.41 19.70 15.53
N SER A 373 14.74 19.08 16.50
CA SER A 373 13.27 19.04 16.56
C SER A 373 12.65 20.44 16.65
N GLU A 374 13.31 21.40 17.28
CA GLU A 374 12.83 22.78 17.35
C GLU A 374 13.03 23.56 16.06
N ILE A 375 14.18 23.40 15.41
CA ILE A 375 14.45 23.97 14.08
C ILE A 375 13.42 23.45 13.10
N MET A 376 13.18 22.14 13.14
CA MET A 376 12.19 21.46 12.33
C MET A 376 10.78 21.99 12.62
N ALA A 377 10.35 22.04 13.89
CA ALA A 377 9.04 22.61 14.23
C ALA A 377 8.86 24.08 13.81
N LYS A 378 9.95 24.88 13.80
CA LYS A 378 9.94 26.29 13.38
C LYS A 378 10.05 26.48 11.87
N GLY A 379 10.50 25.47 11.11
CA GLY A 379 10.78 25.56 9.68
C GLY A 379 11.85 26.60 9.32
N SER A 380 12.71 27.00 10.26
CA SER A 380 13.72 28.05 10.05
C SER A 380 14.91 27.92 11.02
N THR A 381 16.04 28.50 10.63
CA THR A 381 17.25 28.61 11.45
C THR A 381 17.70 30.06 11.56
N THR A 382 18.68 30.34 12.43
CA THR A 382 19.34 31.65 12.49
C THR A 382 20.34 31.89 11.34
N HIS A 383 20.61 30.88 10.51
CA HIS A 383 21.52 30.96 9.38
C HIS A 383 20.81 31.50 8.14
N SER A 384 21.26 32.65 7.64
CA SER A 384 20.55 33.40 6.58
C SER A 384 20.45 32.69 5.22
N LYS A 385 21.42 31.83 4.91
CA LYS A 385 21.46 30.98 3.68
C LYS A 385 20.96 29.54 3.88
N ALA A 386 20.52 29.18 5.08
CA ALA A 386 20.07 27.81 5.36
C ALA A 386 18.56 27.68 5.12
N THR A 387 18.18 26.64 4.39
CA THR A 387 16.79 26.26 4.18
C THR A 387 16.51 25.00 4.99
N VAL A 388 15.43 25.03 5.77
CA VAL A 388 14.92 23.85 6.48
C VAL A 388 13.88 23.19 5.58
N LYS A 389 14.03 21.90 5.32
CA LYS A 389 13.09 21.12 4.51
C LYS A 389 12.43 20.04 5.36
N HIS A 390 11.10 20.10 5.36
CA HIS A 390 10.23 19.00 5.74
C HIS A 390 9.76 18.32 4.48
N TYR A 391 9.95 17.02 4.40
CA TYR A 391 9.41 16.25 3.29
C TYR A 391 8.00 15.77 3.66
N ASP A 392 7.04 16.13 2.79
CA ASP A 392 5.66 15.64 2.86
C ASP A 392 5.54 14.19 2.39
N ASN A 393 6.58 13.67 1.74
CA ASN A 393 6.70 12.30 1.24
C ASN A 393 7.91 11.62 1.87
N LEU A 394 7.86 10.30 2.02
CA LEU A 394 8.98 9.48 2.46
C LEU A 394 9.97 9.28 1.31
N LEU A 395 11.25 9.21 1.67
CA LEU A 395 12.29 8.76 0.76
C LEU A 395 12.06 7.27 0.46
N THR A 396 11.89 6.92 -0.81
CA THR A 396 11.72 5.52 -1.24
C THR A 396 12.68 5.19 -2.37
N LEU A 397 12.83 3.90 -2.67
CA LEU A 397 13.63 3.42 -3.80
C LEU A 397 13.14 3.92 -5.17
N THR A 398 11.92 4.45 -5.25
CA THR A 398 11.29 4.88 -6.51
C THR A 398 10.93 6.36 -6.58
N ASN A 399 11.03 7.13 -5.48
CA ASN A 399 10.62 8.52 -5.49
C ASN A 399 11.80 9.43 -5.88
N THR A 400 11.92 9.71 -7.18
CA THR A 400 13.00 10.55 -7.74
C THR A 400 12.57 12.00 -8.00
N THR A 401 11.30 12.35 -7.76
CA THR A 401 10.82 13.73 -7.99
C THR A 401 11.10 14.64 -6.80
N ASP A 402 11.00 14.12 -5.58
CA ASP A 402 11.17 14.91 -4.35
C ASP A 402 12.59 14.84 -3.78
N PHE A 403 13.37 13.84 -4.23
CA PHE A 403 14.69 13.54 -3.70
C PHE A 403 15.71 13.39 -4.82
N THR A 404 16.91 13.94 -4.62
CA THR A 404 18.00 13.78 -5.58
C THR A 404 18.54 12.34 -5.52
N PRO A 405 18.97 11.73 -6.64
CA PRO A 405 19.61 10.42 -6.62
C PRO A 405 20.82 10.34 -5.68
N THR A 406 21.55 11.45 -5.50
CA THR A 406 22.67 11.56 -4.57
C THR A 406 22.21 11.39 -3.12
N LEU A 407 21.19 12.13 -2.69
CA LEU A 407 20.59 12.01 -1.36
C LEU A 407 20.10 10.59 -1.11
N SER A 408 19.34 10.03 -2.05
CA SER A 408 18.81 8.66 -1.95
C SER A 408 19.95 7.65 -1.79
N SER A 409 21.00 7.76 -2.61
CA SER A 409 22.15 6.84 -2.58
C SER A 409 22.90 6.91 -1.25
N ILE A 410 23.11 8.11 -0.71
CA ILE A 410 23.79 8.32 0.58
C ILE A 410 22.99 7.70 1.73
N VAL A 411 21.68 7.96 1.81
CA VAL A 411 20.84 7.47 2.89
C VAL A 411 20.73 5.93 2.86
N TYR A 412 20.48 5.34 1.69
CA TYR A 412 20.42 3.88 1.57
C TYR A 412 21.79 3.21 1.77
N ASP A 413 22.88 3.85 1.35
CA ASP A 413 24.23 3.34 1.58
C ASP A 413 24.54 3.30 3.08
N TYR A 414 24.17 4.34 3.80
CA TYR A 414 24.36 4.39 5.24
C TYR A 414 23.58 3.29 5.97
N ILE A 415 22.28 3.19 5.69
CA ILE A 415 21.37 2.23 6.36
C ILE A 415 21.75 0.78 6.05
N LEU A 416 22.11 0.48 4.80
CA LEU A 416 22.43 -0.88 4.36
C LEU A 416 23.90 -1.24 4.59
N GLY A 417 24.81 -0.28 4.46
CA GLY A 417 26.26 -0.47 4.57
C GLY A 417 26.74 -0.71 5.99
N GLU A 418 26.14 -0.09 7.01
CA GLU A 418 26.49 -0.37 8.42
C GLU A 418 26.10 -1.80 8.87
N ARG A 419 25.21 -2.49 8.14
CA ARG A 419 24.67 -3.81 8.51
C ARG A 419 25.40 -5.03 7.95
N TYR A 420 26.41 -4.86 7.10
CA TYR A 420 27.09 -5.98 6.43
C TYR A 420 28.00 -6.85 7.33
N LYS A 421 27.69 -7.02 8.62
CA LYS A 421 28.52 -7.79 9.58
C LYS A 421 27.81 -8.76 10.53
N THR A 422 26.48 -8.92 10.54
CA THR A 422 25.89 -9.86 11.53
C THR A 422 25.72 -11.30 11.08
N ASP A 423 25.80 -11.67 9.79
CA ASP A 423 25.47 -13.06 9.40
C ASP A 423 26.19 -13.70 8.20
N VAL A 424 27.30 -13.16 7.68
CA VAL A 424 28.09 -13.87 6.66
C VAL A 424 29.56 -13.84 7.01
N THR A 425 30.13 -15.03 7.14
CA THR A 425 31.57 -15.33 7.23
C THR A 425 32.35 -14.69 6.08
N ARG A 426 32.69 -13.41 6.20
CA ARG A 426 33.84 -12.80 5.54
C ARG A 426 34.88 -12.51 6.62
N ALA A 427 35.93 -13.30 6.59
CA ALA A 427 36.96 -13.42 7.62
C ALA A 427 37.98 -12.28 7.62
N ASP A 428 37.56 -11.02 7.53
CA ASP A 428 38.44 -9.88 7.76
C ASP A 428 37.72 -8.79 8.58
N GLU A 429 38.06 -8.71 9.87
CA GLU A 429 37.54 -7.69 10.79
C GLU A 429 37.96 -6.26 10.40
N ASN A 430 38.96 -6.12 9.53
CA ASN A 430 39.56 -4.87 9.07
C ASN A 430 38.75 -4.14 7.97
N ASP A 431 37.75 -4.78 7.36
CA ASP A 431 36.96 -4.21 6.25
C ASP A 431 35.61 -3.63 6.73
N LYS A 432 35.62 -2.87 7.84
CA LYS A 432 34.47 -2.01 8.15
C LYS A 432 34.53 -0.83 7.17
N VAL A 433 33.53 -0.63 6.32
CA VAL A 433 33.28 0.71 5.77
C VAL A 433 32.78 1.55 6.95
N LYS A 434 33.72 2.05 7.75
CA LYS A 434 33.40 3.06 8.76
C LYS A 434 33.12 4.33 7.98
N VAL A 435 31.86 4.75 7.95
CA VAL A 435 31.56 6.13 7.58
C VAL A 435 32.25 7.01 8.61
N PRO A 436 33.27 7.79 8.23
CA PRO A 436 34.02 8.57 9.17
C PRO A 436 33.11 9.68 9.70
N GLU A 437 33.29 9.99 10.97
CA GLU A 437 32.78 11.23 11.48
C GLU A 437 33.48 12.39 10.77
N TRP A 438 32.75 13.48 10.61
CA TRP A 438 33.39 14.73 10.28
C TRP A 438 34.19 15.29 11.49
N THR A 439 33.63 15.18 12.70
CA THR A 439 34.11 15.89 13.89
C THR A 439 33.83 15.12 15.19
N THR A 440 34.41 15.57 16.30
CA THR A 440 33.92 15.21 17.64
C THR A 440 33.09 16.34 18.25
N LYS A 441 32.21 16.01 19.19
CA LYS A 441 31.46 17.02 19.97
C LYS A 441 32.37 18.07 20.61
N THR A 442 33.47 17.62 21.21
CA THR A 442 34.48 18.47 21.84
C THR A 442 35.13 19.45 20.85
N ASP A 443 35.26 19.07 19.58
CA ASP A 443 35.87 19.94 18.56
C ASP A 443 34.94 21.08 18.15
N ILE A 444 33.63 20.87 18.19
CA ILE A 444 32.62 21.88 17.80
C ILE A 444 32.19 22.76 18.95
N GLU A 445 32.32 22.29 20.18
CA GLU A 445 32.10 23.13 21.36
C GLU A 445 33.10 24.30 21.44
N LYS A 446 34.27 24.17 20.80
CA LYS A 446 35.28 25.23 20.67
C LYS A 446 34.75 26.43 19.87
N GLU A 447 35.37 27.59 20.10
CA GLU A 447 35.10 28.79 19.32
C GLU A 447 35.44 28.58 17.84
N TYR A 448 34.70 29.25 16.95
CA TYR A 448 34.93 29.20 15.51
C TYR A 448 36.38 29.54 15.17
N LYS A 449 37.01 28.68 14.36
CA LYS A 449 38.29 28.95 13.71
C LYS A 449 38.14 28.68 12.22
N LYS A 450 38.61 29.63 11.40
CA LYS A 450 38.60 29.51 9.94
C LYS A 450 39.25 28.22 9.44
N GLU A 451 40.35 27.82 10.07
CA GLU A 451 41.08 26.58 9.76
C GLU A 451 40.23 25.32 9.97
N ASP A 452 39.43 25.26 11.05
CA ASP A 452 38.59 24.10 11.37
C ASP A 452 37.38 24.02 10.43
N PHE A 453 36.84 25.16 10.03
CA PHE A 453 35.83 25.22 8.97
C PHE A 453 36.41 24.82 7.60
N GLY A 454 37.64 25.22 7.29
CA GLY A 454 38.35 24.76 6.10
C GLY A 454 38.49 23.24 6.06
N LYS A 455 38.83 22.61 7.19
CA LYS A 455 38.91 21.14 7.32
C LYS A 455 37.56 20.46 7.04
N LEU A 456 36.44 21.03 7.49
CA LEU A 456 35.10 20.52 7.17
C LEU A 456 34.86 20.47 5.66
N ILE A 457 35.06 21.60 4.98
CA ILE A 457 34.79 21.68 3.54
C ILE A 457 35.74 20.77 2.78
N THR A 458 37.03 20.74 3.13
CA THR A 458 38.00 19.82 2.52
C THR A 458 37.65 18.36 2.76
N ALA A 459 37.20 17.99 3.96
CA ALA A 459 36.83 16.62 4.29
C ALA A 459 35.56 16.11 3.58
N LEU A 460 34.68 17.04 3.16
CA LEU A 460 33.49 16.76 2.36
C LEU A 460 33.68 17.03 0.87
N ASN A 461 34.82 17.59 0.48
CA ASN A 461 35.11 17.91 -0.92
C ASN A 461 35.38 16.62 -1.70
N ARG A 462 34.70 16.44 -2.83
CA ARG A 462 34.79 15.22 -3.65
C ARG A 462 35.92 15.30 -4.69
N THR A 463 36.99 16.04 -4.45
CA THR A 463 38.11 16.20 -5.40
C THR A 463 38.88 14.89 -5.51
N GLY A 464 38.77 14.21 -6.66
CA GLY A 464 39.27 12.85 -6.90
C GLY A 464 40.80 12.66 -6.97
N SER A 465 41.56 13.20 -6.01
CA SER A 465 43.02 13.21 -6.02
C SER A 465 43.61 12.86 -4.63
N PHE A 466 44.26 11.68 -4.59
CA PHE A 466 45.13 11.08 -3.55
C PHE A 466 44.48 10.34 -2.37
N ASP A 467 44.79 9.03 -2.33
CA ASP A 467 44.45 7.95 -1.39
C ASP A 467 43.03 7.34 -1.37
N LYS A 468 42.97 6.10 -1.84
CA LYS A 468 41.77 5.27 -2.06
C LYS A 468 41.06 4.80 -0.78
N ALA A 469 41.47 5.24 0.41
CA ALA A 469 41.08 4.60 1.68
C ALA A 469 40.15 5.44 2.60
N SER A 470 39.96 6.74 2.36
CA SER A 470 39.28 7.65 3.34
C SER A 470 38.21 8.58 2.78
N ASN A 471 37.89 8.47 1.50
CA ASN A 471 37.11 9.47 0.77
C ASN A 471 35.67 8.99 0.57
N ASN A 472 34.85 9.25 1.59
CA ASN A 472 33.42 8.98 1.55
C ASN A 472 32.68 10.23 1.10
N LEU A 473 31.78 10.06 0.13
CA LEU A 473 30.88 11.11 -0.40
C LEU A 473 30.14 11.88 0.70
N TYR A 474 29.92 11.24 1.84
CA TYR A 474 29.23 11.77 2.99
C TYR A 474 29.95 11.35 4.27
N ARG A 475 29.64 12.04 5.36
CA ARG A 475 30.14 11.75 6.72
C ARG A 475 29.00 11.72 7.71
N LYS A 476 29.23 11.09 8.86
CA LYS A 476 28.37 11.29 10.02
C LYS A 476 28.68 12.64 10.64
N LEU A 477 27.66 13.32 11.14
CA LEU A 477 27.83 14.59 11.81
C LEU A 477 28.66 14.45 13.09
N SER A 478 28.37 13.44 13.91
CA SER A 478 29.16 13.01 15.08
C SER A 478 28.85 11.54 15.41
N ASP A 479 29.69 10.85 16.20
CA ASP A 479 29.38 9.49 16.69
C ASP A 479 28.20 9.45 17.69
N GLU A 480 27.91 10.57 18.35
CA GLU A 480 26.74 10.73 19.23
C GLU A 480 25.44 10.95 18.43
N ASP A 481 25.54 11.45 17.19
CA ASP A 481 24.46 11.77 16.26
C ASP A 481 24.45 10.83 15.05
N LYS A 482 24.32 9.53 15.30
CA LYS A 482 24.30 8.49 14.25
C LYS A 482 23.16 8.66 13.24
N ASP A 483 22.13 9.40 13.60
CA ASP A 483 21.00 9.73 12.75
C ASP A 483 21.29 10.84 11.73
N LYS A 484 22.43 11.55 11.82
CA LYS A 484 22.71 12.75 11.02
C LYS A 484 23.90 12.56 10.08
N LEU A 485 23.65 12.78 8.80
CA LEU A 485 24.64 12.71 7.72
C LEU A 485 24.92 14.10 7.16
N VAL A 486 26.14 14.34 6.71
CA VAL A 486 26.55 15.59 6.07
C VAL A 486 27.28 15.32 4.76
N TYR A 487 26.93 16.06 3.71
CA TYR A 487 27.56 15.98 2.39
C TYR A 487 27.43 17.31 1.63
N ILE A 488 28.10 17.42 0.47
CA ILE A 488 28.00 18.59 -0.41
C ILE A 488 27.52 18.16 -1.81
N ASP A 489 26.51 18.85 -2.34
CA ASP A 489 26.06 18.73 -3.73
C ASP A 489 25.90 20.09 -4.43
N SER A 490 25.31 20.08 -5.62
CA SER A 490 25.04 21.27 -6.44
C SER A 490 24.31 22.42 -5.74
N SER A 491 23.64 22.17 -4.63
CA SER A 491 22.88 23.17 -3.87
C SER A 491 23.54 23.61 -2.55
N GLY A 492 24.69 23.05 -2.19
CA GLY A 492 25.51 23.48 -1.05
C GLY A 492 25.79 22.36 -0.06
N ILE A 493 25.88 22.69 1.24
CA ILE A 493 26.07 21.71 2.33
C ILE A 493 24.70 21.19 2.75
N HIS A 494 24.57 19.87 2.81
CA HIS A 494 23.36 19.19 3.25
C HIS A 494 23.62 18.52 4.59
N ILE A 495 22.75 18.79 5.56
CA ILE A 495 22.69 18.08 6.83
C ILE A 495 21.36 17.35 6.83
N VAL A 496 21.41 16.01 6.81
CA VAL A 496 20.22 15.15 6.69
C VAL A 496 20.08 14.34 7.96
N SER A 497 18.90 14.37 8.56
CA SER A 497 18.50 13.49 9.66
C SER A 497 17.66 12.34 9.11
N ILE A 498 17.98 11.11 9.52
CA ILE A 498 17.11 9.95 9.35
C ILE A 498 16.15 9.93 10.54
N ASP A 499 14.93 10.41 10.31
CA ASP A 499 13.95 10.53 11.38
C ASP A 499 13.48 9.13 11.79
N GLY A 500 13.51 8.86 13.10
CA GLY A 500 13.22 7.53 13.66
C GLY A 500 14.36 6.52 13.50
N PHE A 501 15.61 6.97 13.30
CA PHE A 501 16.77 6.08 13.14
C PHE A 501 16.93 5.07 14.27
N LYS A 502 16.65 5.46 15.52
CA LYS A 502 16.70 4.54 16.67
C LYS A 502 15.71 3.39 16.52
N GLU A 503 14.50 3.67 16.06
CA GLU A 503 13.47 2.68 15.79
C GLU A 503 13.84 1.80 14.57
N LEU A 504 14.51 2.38 13.57
CA LEU A 504 15.08 1.64 12.45
C LEU A 504 16.18 0.67 12.89
N GLU A 505 17.10 1.09 13.77
CA GLU A 505 18.10 0.21 14.39
C GLU A 505 17.45 -0.87 15.26
N ALA A 506 16.45 -0.52 16.08
CA ALA A 506 15.73 -1.47 16.92
C ALA A 506 14.98 -2.53 16.09
N SER A 507 14.51 -2.16 14.90
CA SER A 507 13.86 -3.10 13.97
C SER A 507 14.82 -4.20 13.50
N THR A 508 16.14 -3.98 13.48
CA THR A 508 17.08 -5.05 13.10
C THR A 508 17.11 -6.20 14.11
N THR A 509 16.95 -5.88 15.38
CA THR A 509 17.26 -6.76 16.51
C THR A 509 16.01 -7.38 17.11
N THR A 510 14.88 -6.68 17.06
CA THR A 510 13.60 -7.15 17.61
C THR A 510 12.71 -7.65 16.47
N LYS A 511 12.43 -8.95 16.40
CA LYS A 511 11.58 -9.55 15.36
C LYS A 511 10.41 -10.31 15.98
N GLU A 512 9.37 -9.59 16.39
CA GLU A 512 8.06 -10.23 16.64
C GLU A 512 7.38 -10.42 15.27
N LYS A 513 7.57 -11.61 14.70
CA LYS A 513 7.19 -11.91 13.31
C LYS A 513 5.71 -12.23 13.13
N ASP A 514 4.97 -12.49 14.20
CA ASP A 514 3.58 -12.86 14.11
C ASP A 514 2.68 -11.62 14.11
N ALA A 515 1.83 -11.51 13.11
CA ALA A 515 0.82 -10.46 13.05
C ALA A 515 -0.23 -10.67 14.14
N LYS A 516 -0.63 -9.59 14.81
CA LYS A 516 -1.65 -9.60 15.87
C LYS A 516 -3.04 -9.41 15.28
N LYS A 517 -4.01 -10.15 15.82
CA LYS A 517 -5.41 -10.04 15.41
C LYS A 517 -6.10 -8.87 16.10
N ILE A 518 -6.94 -8.15 15.36
CA ILE A 518 -7.85 -7.12 15.88
C ILE A 518 -9.22 -7.71 16.32
N ILE A 519 -9.52 -8.96 15.90
CA ILE A 519 -10.80 -9.62 16.18
C ILE A 519 -10.54 -11.09 16.54
N ASP A 520 -11.15 -11.54 17.64
CA ASP A 520 -11.04 -12.91 18.11
C ASP A 520 -12.22 -13.74 17.56
N ASP A 521 -11.95 -14.53 16.52
CA ASP A 521 -12.96 -15.39 15.86
C ASP A 521 -13.53 -16.47 16.78
N THR A 522 -12.83 -16.81 17.88
CA THR A 522 -13.33 -17.80 18.84
C THR A 522 -14.37 -17.23 19.80
N LYS A 523 -14.57 -15.90 19.79
CA LYS A 523 -15.41 -15.20 20.77
C LYS A 523 -16.47 -14.26 20.17
N ASN A 524 -16.63 -14.15 18.85
CA ASN A 524 -17.60 -13.26 18.17
C ASN A 524 -17.58 -11.80 18.69
N GLY A 525 -16.52 -11.03 18.42
CA GLY A 525 -16.46 -9.58 18.74
C GLY A 525 -15.06 -9.07 19.15
N ILE A 526 -14.97 -7.77 19.47
CA ILE A 526 -13.69 -7.02 19.59
C ILE A 526 -12.79 -7.61 20.68
N ASP A 527 -11.51 -7.86 20.38
CA ASP A 527 -10.54 -8.38 21.34
C ASP A 527 -10.10 -7.31 22.37
N LYS A 528 -9.50 -7.74 23.49
CA LYS A 528 -9.13 -6.84 24.60
C LYS A 528 -8.05 -5.81 24.24
N GLU A 529 -7.07 -6.19 23.42
CA GLU A 529 -6.02 -5.27 22.98
C GLU A 529 -6.60 -4.22 22.03
N THR A 530 -7.51 -4.62 21.15
CA THR A 530 -8.25 -3.67 20.29
C THR A 530 -9.15 -2.74 21.10
N GLN A 531 -9.84 -3.23 22.12
CA GLN A 531 -10.64 -2.37 23.01
C GLN A 531 -9.77 -1.30 23.69
N LYS A 532 -8.59 -1.68 24.16
CA LYS A 532 -7.60 -0.74 24.71
C LYS A 532 -7.12 0.25 23.66
N SER A 533 -6.74 -0.22 22.48
CA SER A 533 -6.31 0.62 21.36
C SER A 533 -7.38 1.66 20.99
N LEU A 534 -8.64 1.26 20.83
CA LEU A 534 -9.77 2.17 20.54
C LEU A 534 -9.92 3.27 21.60
N ASN A 535 -9.75 2.92 22.88
CA ASN A 535 -9.78 3.90 23.96
C ASN A 535 -8.55 4.83 23.91
N ASP A 536 -7.35 4.28 23.67
CA ASP A 536 -6.12 5.07 23.56
C ASP A 536 -6.19 6.06 22.37
N PHE A 537 -6.73 5.66 21.22
CA PHE A 537 -6.97 6.54 20.07
C PHE A 537 -7.95 7.66 20.39
N LYS A 538 -9.04 7.32 21.07
CA LYS A 538 -10.02 8.30 21.51
C LYS A 538 -9.39 9.34 22.44
N GLU A 539 -8.65 8.91 23.46
CA GLU A 539 -8.03 9.84 24.40
C GLU A 539 -6.93 10.65 23.73
N PHE A 540 -6.13 10.06 22.83
CA PHE A 540 -5.16 10.79 22.01
C PHE A 540 -5.85 11.89 21.18
N ASN A 541 -6.99 11.60 20.57
CA ASN A 541 -7.70 12.57 19.74
C ASN A 541 -8.35 13.73 20.53
N LYS A 542 -8.52 13.58 21.85
CA LYS A 542 -8.93 14.69 22.74
C LYS A 542 -7.80 15.67 23.05
N LEU A 543 -6.53 15.27 22.86
CA LEU A 543 -5.38 16.12 23.13
C LEU A 543 -5.33 17.32 22.17
N THR A 544 -4.85 18.45 22.68
CA THR A 544 -4.49 19.61 21.87
C THR A 544 -3.32 19.29 20.93
N THR A 545 -3.16 20.10 19.89
CA THR A 545 -2.07 19.99 18.92
C THR A 545 -0.69 19.93 19.58
N GLN A 546 -0.43 20.78 20.57
CA GLN A 546 0.84 20.84 21.30
C GLN A 546 1.05 19.61 22.19
N GLU A 547 0.00 19.10 22.82
CA GLU A 547 0.06 17.87 23.64
C GLU A 547 0.37 16.64 22.77
N LYS A 548 -0.21 16.55 21.56
CA LYS A 548 0.11 15.47 20.61
C LYS A 548 1.59 15.48 20.21
N ILE A 549 2.13 16.66 19.84
CA ILE A 549 3.55 16.82 19.50
C ILE A 549 4.43 16.46 20.71
N TYR A 550 4.08 16.97 21.90
CA TYR A 550 4.84 16.71 23.11
C TYR A 550 4.87 15.21 23.45
N ASP A 551 3.73 14.53 23.40
CA ASP A 551 3.65 13.11 23.75
C ASP A 551 4.48 12.22 22.80
N PHE A 552 4.52 12.56 21.51
CA PHE A 552 5.26 11.78 20.51
C PHE A 552 6.76 12.08 20.48
N TRP A 553 7.17 13.35 20.66
CA TRP A 553 8.56 13.78 20.41
C TRP A 553 9.34 14.23 21.64
N ARG A 554 8.67 14.57 22.74
CA ARG A 554 9.33 15.16 23.92
C ARG A 554 9.17 14.33 25.18
N LYS A 555 8.03 13.65 25.34
CA LYS A 555 7.75 12.80 26.49
C LYS A 555 8.65 11.56 26.44
N THR A 556 9.11 11.15 27.61
CA THR A 556 9.90 9.93 27.83
C THR A 556 9.16 8.99 28.78
N GLY A 557 9.42 7.68 28.70
CA GLY A 557 8.79 6.65 29.54
C GLY A 557 7.69 5.84 28.84
N GLU A 558 7.14 4.85 29.55
CA GLU A 558 6.25 3.80 29.00
C GLU A 558 4.79 4.27 28.79
N ASP A 559 4.43 5.45 29.31
CA ASP A 559 3.05 5.97 29.30
C ASP A 559 2.72 6.88 28.11
N ARG A 560 3.51 6.83 27.04
CA ARG A 560 3.32 7.64 25.83
C ARG A 560 2.24 7.01 24.94
N TYR A 561 1.39 7.85 24.37
CA TYR A 561 0.47 7.43 23.31
C TYR A 561 1.23 6.87 22.11
N PHE A 562 2.42 7.38 21.80
CA PHE A 562 3.27 6.79 20.77
C PHE A 562 3.48 5.27 20.95
N ASP A 563 3.64 4.81 22.19
CA ASP A 563 3.85 3.40 22.51
C ASP A 563 2.52 2.61 22.56
N LYS A 564 1.40 3.28 22.85
CA LYS A 564 0.07 2.68 23.00
C LYS A 564 -0.70 2.53 21.68
N LEU A 565 -0.55 3.48 20.76
CA LEU A 565 -1.26 3.52 19.48
C LEU A 565 -0.67 2.55 18.45
N ASN A 566 -1.53 1.98 17.58
CA ASN A 566 -1.18 0.99 16.56
C ASN A 566 -0.29 -0.15 17.10
N SER A 567 -0.61 -0.68 18.28
CA SER A 567 0.15 -1.75 18.95
C SER A 567 0.24 -3.07 18.16
N THR A 568 -0.63 -3.27 17.17
CA THR A 568 -0.60 -4.41 16.24
C THR A 568 0.56 -4.31 15.23
N VAL A 569 1.12 -3.11 15.04
CA VAL A 569 2.30 -2.89 14.20
C VAL A 569 3.55 -3.18 15.03
N THR A 570 4.13 -4.37 14.85
CA THR A 570 5.23 -4.87 15.68
C THR A 570 6.61 -4.40 15.25
N ASN A 571 6.81 -4.05 13.97
CA ASN A 571 8.07 -3.46 13.53
C ASN A 571 8.20 -2.04 14.12
N PRO A 572 9.24 -1.75 14.92
CA PRO A 572 9.38 -0.46 15.61
C PRO A 572 9.41 0.74 14.67
N TYR A 573 10.10 0.61 13.53
CA TYR A 573 10.21 1.71 12.55
C TYR A 573 8.92 1.89 11.76
N LEU A 574 8.28 0.80 11.34
CA LEU A 574 6.97 0.90 10.71
C LEU A 574 5.95 1.55 11.66
N LYS A 575 5.98 1.21 12.95
CA LYS A 575 5.15 1.85 13.97
C LYS A 575 5.48 3.33 14.11
N PHE A 576 6.76 3.71 14.07
CA PHE A 576 7.19 5.10 14.01
C PHE A 576 6.56 5.85 12.83
N LEU A 577 6.61 5.29 11.62
CA LEU A 577 6.02 5.91 10.43
C LEU A 577 4.49 6.03 10.54
N VAL A 578 3.83 4.95 10.97
CA VAL A 578 2.37 4.93 11.12
C VAL A 578 1.90 5.94 12.16
N ASN A 579 2.50 5.93 13.35
CA ASN A 579 2.07 6.82 14.42
C ASN A 579 2.38 8.27 14.07
N ASN A 580 3.56 8.59 13.54
CA ASN A 580 3.87 9.96 13.16
C ASN A 580 3.01 10.52 12.02
N SER A 581 2.38 9.66 11.21
CA SER A 581 1.39 10.09 10.22
C SER A 581 0.18 10.79 10.86
N LEU A 582 -0.11 10.55 12.15
CA LEU A 582 -1.13 11.26 12.92
C LEU A 582 -0.82 12.75 13.15
N LEU A 583 0.43 13.16 12.93
CA LEU A 583 0.87 14.55 13.04
C LEU A 583 0.89 15.26 11.69
N LYS A 584 0.46 14.62 10.60
CA LYS A 584 0.35 15.30 9.31
C LYS A 584 -0.59 16.50 9.40
N GLY A 585 -0.15 17.64 8.88
CA GLY A 585 -0.91 18.90 8.89
C GLY A 585 -0.98 19.60 10.25
N VAL A 586 -0.35 19.04 11.28
CA VAL A 586 -0.22 19.68 12.60
C VAL A 586 0.87 20.74 12.55
N LYS A 587 0.51 22.01 12.78
CA LYS A 587 1.46 23.12 12.85
C LYS A 587 2.48 22.88 13.97
N GLY A 588 3.77 22.93 13.63
CA GLY A 588 4.86 22.68 14.57
C GLY A 588 5.23 21.20 14.73
N SER A 589 4.60 20.29 13.96
CA SER A 589 5.09 18.93 13.82
C SER A 589 6.48 18.93 13.19
N PRO A 590 7.45 18.15 13.70
CA PRO A 590 8.76 18.01 13.07
C PRO A 590 8.73 17.16 11.78
N VAL A 591 7.61 16.45 11.53
CA VAL A 591 7.41 15.55 10.38
C VAL A 591 6.15 15.92 9.59
N GLY A 592 6.22 15.78 8.26
CA GLY A 592 5.13 16.17 7.32
C GLY A 592 4.43 15.01 6.59
N PHE A 593 4.97 13.80 6.66
CA PHE A 593 4.51 12.67 5.85
C PHE A 593 3.23 11.98 6.38
N ASP A 594 2.57 11.22 5.52
CA ASP A 594 1.52 10.25 5.88
C ASP A 594 1.68 8.99 5.06
N ILE A 595 2.09 7.92 5.73
CA ILE A 595 2.40 6.65 5.09
C ILE A 595 1.17 6.02 4.44
N MET A 596 -0.03 6.22 4.99
CA MET A 596 -1.24 5.68 4.39
C MET A 596 -1.68 6.48 3.17
N ALA A 597 -1.43 7.78 3.13
CA ALA A 597 -1.59 8.56 1.90
C ALA A 597 -0.65 8.05 0.80
N GLU A 598 0.59 7.69 1.14
CA GLU A 598 1.53 7.09 0.19
C GLU A 598 1.14 5.69 -0.27
N VAL A 599 0.68 4.83 0.65
CA VAL A 599 0.13 3.50 0.31
C VAL A 599 -1.06 3.67 -0.65
N LYS A 600 -1.97 4.61 -0.36
CA LYS A 600 -3.12 4.90 -1.25
C LYS A 600 -2.67 5.42 -2.60
N ALA A 601 -1.69 6.32 -2.64
CA ALA A 601 -1.10 6.84 -3.88
C ALA A 601 -0.45 5.73 -4.71
N TRP A 602 0.27 4.81 -4.06
CA TRP A 602 0.86 3.61 -4.68
C TRP A 602 -0.22 2.67 -5.22
N ALA A 603 -1.35 2.54 -4.51
CA ALA A 603 -2.48 1.70 -4.89
C ALA A 603 -3.48 2.37 -5.85
N THR A 604 -3.19 3.55 -6.43
CA THR A 604 -4.14 4.24 -7.32
C THR A 604 -4.23 3.61 -8.71
N ILE A 605 -5.46 3.59 -9.25
CA ILE A 605 -5.72 3.29 -10.65
C ILE A 605 -5.37 4.51 -11.48
N SER A 606 -4.26 4.44 -12.22
CA SER A 606 -3.86 5.49 -13.15
C SER A 606 -3.82 4.95 -14.57
N SER A 607 -3.83 5.83 -15.56
CA SER A 607 -3.72 5.45 -16.98
C SER A 607 -2.34 4.88 -17.36
N SER A 608 -1.36 4.84 -16.44
CA SER A 608 -0.11 4.13 -16.68
C SER A 608 -0.25 2.65 -16.31
N SER A 609 0.12 1.78 -17.26
CA SER A 609 0.03 0.32 -17.13
C SER A 609 0.82 -0.21 -15.93
N GLU A 610 1.94 0.41 -15.57
CA GLU A 610 2.78 0.00 -14.44
C GLU A 610 2.08 0.16 -13.09
N LYS A 611 1.45 1.32 -12.83
CA LYS A 611 0.74 1.54 -11.56
C LYS A 611 -0.47 0.63 -11.47
N GLU A 612 -1.21 0.50 -12.58
CA GLU A 612 -2.38 -0.37 -12.65
C GLU A 612 -2.02 -1.83 -12.35
N PHE A 613 -0.87 -2.29 -12.84
CA PHE A 613 -0.33 -3.61 -12.57
C PHE A 613 -0.06 -3.88 -11.09
N TYR A 614 0.64 -2.96 -10.39
CA TYR A 614 1.03 -3.19 -8.99
C TYR A 614 -0.17 -3.52 -8.11
N TRP A 615 -1.20 -2.69 -8.14
CA TRP A 615 -2.28 -2.80 -7.18
C TRP A 615 -3.28 -3.89 -7.59
N VAL A 616 -3.53 -4.11 -8.89
CA VAL A 616 -4.39 -5.21 -9.37
C VAL A 616 -3.82 -6.55 -8.88
N THR A 617 -2.48 -6.70 -8.95
CA THR A 617 -1.76 -7.86 -8.41
C THR A 617 -1.81 -7.93 -6.89
N MET A 618 -1.74 -6.80 -6.16
CA MET A 618 -1.85 -6.80 -4.69
C MET A 618 -3.24 -7.16 -4.18
N VAL A 619 -4.31 -6.76 -4.88
CA VAL A 619 -5.68 -7.19 -4.56
C VAL A 619 -5.82 -8.70 -4.76
N TYR A 620 -5.29 -9.24 -5.86
CA TYR A 620 -5.23 -10.68 -6.08
C TYR A 620 -4.45 -11.39 -4.96
N ASP A 621 -3.26 -10.90 -4.61
CA ASP A 621 -2.41 -11.48 -3.55
C ASP A 621 -3.10 -11.45 -2.18
N TYR A 622 -3.84 -10.37 -1.87
CA TYR A 622 -4.65 -10.27 -0.66
C TYR A 622 -5.69 -11.38 -0.61
N PHE A 623 -6.55 -11.51 -1.62
CA PHE A 623 -7.60 -12.53 -1.60
C PHE A 623 -7.05 -13.95 -1.64
N GLN A 624 -5.98 -14.20 -2.41
CA GLN A 624 -5.28 -15.47 -2.39
C GLN A 624 -4.79 -15.83 -0.98
N THR A 625 -4.21 -14.86 -0.26
CA THR A 625 -3.71 -15.05 1.10
C THR A 625 -4.84 -15.19 2.12
N MET A 626 -5.96 -14.47 1.92
CA MET A 626 -7.10 -14.44 2.84
C MET A 626 -8.13 -15.55 2.61
N THR A 627 -7.93 -16.45 1.65
CA THR A 627 -8.81 -17.61 1.46
C THR A 627 -8.23 -18.87 2.11
N SER A 628 -9.04 -19.55 2.93
CA SER A 628 -8.69 -20.82 3.58
C SER A 628 -8.97 -22.01 2.66
N LYS A 629 -8.24 -23.13 2.85
CA LYS A 629 -8.57 -24.41 2.23
C LYS A 629 -9.24 -25.35 3.24
N GLN A 630 -10.12 -26.19 2.72
CA GLN A 630 -10.61 -27.40 3.39
C GLN A 630 -9.58 -28.56 3.37
N GLU A 631 -8.40 -28.44 2.72
CA GLU A 631 -7.33 -29.47 2.69
C GLU A 631 -6.01 -28.93 2.05
N ASP A 632 -5.08 -28.40 2.85
CA ASP A 632 -3.60 -28.24 2.70
C ASP A 632 -2.89 -27.88 1.36
N LYS A 633 -3.57 -27.47 0.29
CA LYS A 633 -2.91 -27.18 -1.02
C LYS A 633 -3.12 -25.78 -1.65
N LEU A 634 -3.57 -24.72 -0.94
CA LEU A 634 -4.04 -23.46 -1.59
C LEU A 634 -2.96 -22.39 -1.79
N THR A 635 -1.71 -22.64 -1.41
CA THR A 635 -0.62 -21.67 -1.60
C THR A 635 -0.13 -21.56 -3.05
N GLU A 636 -0.67 -22.37 -3.97
CA GLU A 636 -0.34 -22.31 -5.39
C GLU A 636 -1.38 -21.51 -6.19
N ASP A 637 -0.92 -20.49 -6.92
CA ASP A 637 -1.74 -19.62 -7.80
C ASP A 637 -2.74 -20.39 -8.67
N LYS A 638 -2.34 -21.56 -9.16
CA LYS A 638 -3.18 -22.44 -9.97
C LYS A 638 -4.48 -22.80 -9.25
N SER A 639 -4.38 -23.25 -8.01
CA SER A 639 -5.52 -23.74 -7.24
C SER A 639 -6.49 -22.63 -6.82
N PHE A 640 -6.00 -21.40 -6.64
CA PHE A 640 -6.84 -20.23 -6.37
C PHE A 640 -7.53 -19.76 -7.65
N ILE A 641 -6.81 -19.65 -8.76
CA ILE A 641 -7.37 -19.24 -10.06
C ILE A 641 -8.46 -20.21 -10.54
N GLU A 642 -8.26 -21.52 -10.36
CA GLU A 642 -9.24 -22.56 -10.71
C GLU A 642 -10.57 -22.48 -9.93
N GLN A 643 -10.62 -21.69 -8.84
CA GLN A 643 -11.88 -21.38 -8.15
C GLN A 643 -12.74 -20.38 -8.90
N PHE A 644 -12.13 -19.50 -9.69
CA PHE A 644 -12.83 -18.43 -10.41
C PHE A 644 -12.83 -18.62 -11.92
N VAL A 645 -11.94 -19.45 -12.45
CA VAL A 645 -11.73 -19.64 -13.89
C VAL A 645 -11.57 -21.12 -14.23
N ILE A 646 -12.35 -21.60 -15.20
CA ILE A 646 -12.19 -22.94 -15.79
C ILE A 646 -11.57 -22.80 -17.18
N PHE A 647 -10.40 -23.43 -17.35
CA PHE A 647 -9.72 -23.53 -18.65
C PHE A 647 -10.14 -24.81 -19.36
N GLY A 648 -10.88 -24.68 -20.47
CA GLY A 648 -11.28 -25.82 -21.29
C GLY A 648 -12.32 -26.72 -20.62
N PRO A 649 -13.58 -26.24 -20.47
CA PRO A 649 -14.67 -27.00 -19.86
C PRO A 649 -14.96 -28.31 -20.61
N ASP A 650 -15.52 -29.27 -19.88
CA ASP A 650 -15.87 -30.61 -20.41
C ASP A 650 -16.88 -30.50 -21.58
N GLY A 651 -16.64 -31.26 -22.66
CA GLY A 651 -17.42 -31.20 -23.90
C GLY A 651 -16.84 -30.31 -25.01
N SER A 652 -15.67 -29.68 -24.78
CA SER A 652 -14.90 -28.97 -25.82
C SER A 652 -14.07 -29.92 -26.69
N ASN A 653 -13.69 -29.48 -27.90
CA ASN A 653 -12.78 -30.21 -28.79
C ASN A 653 -11.44 -30.50 -28.07
N GLU A 654 -10.96 -31.74 -28.05
CA GLU A 654 -9.72 -32.14 -27.34
C GLU A 654 -8.51 -31.22 -27.63
N LYS A 655 -8.39 -30.73 -28.87
CA LYS A 655 -7.32 -29.78 -29.25
C LYS A 655 -7.53 -28.40 -28.62
N ALA A 656 -8.77 -27.91 -28.59
CA ALA A 656 -9.11 -26.66 -27.92
C ALA A 656 -8.90 -26.78 -26.41
N GLN A 657 -9.27 -27.92 -25.81
CA GLN A 657 -9.06 -28.18 -24.39
C GLN A 657 -7.56 -28.20 -24.02
N ALA A 658 -6.72 -28.87 -24.82
CA ALA A 658 -5.28 -28.88 -24.62
C ALA A 658 -4.66 -27.47 -24.73
N ILE A 659 -5.17 -26.65 -25.64
CA ILE A 659 -4.76 -25.26 -25.79
C ILE A 659 -5.17 -24.41 -24.57
N ALA A 660 -6.42 -24.55 -24.09
CA ALA A 660 -6.91 -23.79 -22.94
C ALA A 660 -6.08 -24.07 -21.69
N LYS A 661 -5.74 -25.33 -21.45
CA LYS A 661 -4.90 -25.73 -20.33
C LYS A 661 -3.51 -25.08 -20.39
N LYS A 662 -2.89 -25.02 -21.58
CA LYS A 662 -1.60 -24.34 -21.77
C LYS A 662 -1.68 -22.83 -21.59
N ILE A 663 -2.77 -22.19 -22.02
CA ILE A 663 -3.02 -20.76 -21.73
C ILE A 663 -3.17 -20.54 -20.22
N GLY A 664 -3.87 -21.44 -19.54
CA GLY A 664 -3.99 -21.43 -18.08
C GLY A 664 -2.63 -21.49 -17.40
N ASP A 665 -1.81 -22.48 -17.75
CA ASP A 665 -0.46 -22.62 -17.18
C ASP A 665 0.44 -21.41 -17.47
N TRP A 666 0.38 -20.85 -18.70
CA TRP A 666 1.08 -19.62 -19.03
C TRP A 666 0.59 -18.42 -18.21
N THR A 667 -0.72 -18.25 -18.06
CA THR A 667 -1.32 -17.12 -17.33
C THR A 667 -0.96 -17.18 -15.85
N ILE A 668 -0.98 -18.38 -15.27
CA ILE A 668 -0.51 -18.63 -13.90
C ILE A 668 0.97 -18.26 -13.76
N GLY A 669 1.81 -18.65 -14.72
CA GLY A 669 3.23 -18.27 -14.77
C GLY A 669 3.42 -16.75 -14.88
N ALA A 670 2.64 -16.09 -15.72
CA ALA A 670 2.68 -14.64 -15.89
C ALA A 670 2.33 -13.93 -14.57
N ILE A 671 1.24 -14.30 -13.91
CA ILE A 671 0.82 -13.73 -12.60
C ILE A 671 1.91 -13.89 -11.54
N LYS A 672 2.57 -15.06 -11.48
CA LYS A 672 3.73 -15.28 -10.59
C LYS A 672 4.84 -14.27 -10.86
N SER A 673 5.23 -14.10 -12.13
CA SER A 673 6.20 -13.09 -12.53
C SER A 673 5.75 -11.69 -12.16
N MET A 674 4.46 -11.36 -12.30
CA MET A 674 3.93 -10.05 -11.89
C MET A 674 4.16 -9.78 -10.42
N LYS A 675 3.82 -10.73 -9.53
CA LYS A 675 4.03 -10.61 -8.08
C LYS A 675 5.50 -10.33 -7.74
N ILE A 676 6.43 -10.99 -8.43
CA ILE A 676 7.87 -10.78 -8.25
C ILE A 676 8.29 -9.38 -8.70
N VAL A 677 7.81 -8.93 -9.86
CA VAL A 677 8.08 -7.59 -10.39
C VAL A 677 7.56 -6.53 -9.42
N VAL A 678 6.37 -6.71 -8.82
CA VAL A 678 5.84 -5.78 -7.81
C VAL A 678 6.80 -5.60 -6.63
N THR A 679 7.37 -6.69 -6.15
CA THR A 679 8.30 -6.69 -5.01
C THR A 679 9.67 -6.12 -5.38
N ASN A 680 10.21 -6.47 -6.54
CA ASN A 680 11.62 -6.19 -6.89
C ASN A 680 11.82 -4.94 -7.76
N ASN A 681 10.80 -4.47 -8.48
CA ASN A 681 10.94 -3.31 -9.37
C ASN A 681 11.46 -2.06 -8.66
N PRO A 682 11.08 -1.74 -7.41
CA PRO A 682 11.65 -0.61 -6.71
C PRO A 682 13.18 -0.66 -6.60
N SER A 683 13.74 -1.83 -6.27
CA SER A 683 15.19 -2.05 -6.26
C SER A 683 15.82 -1.88 -7.65
N TRP A 684 15.13 -2.30 -8.70
CA TRP A 684 15.61 -2.13 -10.08
C TRP A 684 15.65 -0.66 -10.49
N VAL A 685 14.58 0.09 -10.21
CA VAL A 685 14.49 1.53 -10.49
C VAL A 685 15.57 2.29 -9.73
N PHE A 686 15.79 1.97 -8.45
CA PHE A 686 16.86 2.57 -7.66
C PHE A 686 18.23 2.33 -8.28
N VAL A 687 18.54 1.07 -8.61
CA VAL A 687 19.85 0.69 -9.18
C VAL A 687 20.08 1.34 -10.56
N ASP A 688 19.04 1.46 -11.38
CA ASP A 688 19.11 2.17 -12.67
C ASP A 688 19.37 3.67 -12.47
N ALA A 689 18.65 4.32 -11.56
CA ALA A 689 18.86 5.73 -11.23
C ALA A 689 20.26 5.99 -10.66
N TYR A 690 20.74 5.09 -9.79
CA TYR A 690 22.09 5.13 -9.23
C TYR A 690 23.17 4.98 -10.30
N LYS A 691 23.02 4.04 -11.24
CA LYS A 691 23.95 3.87 -12.37
C LYS A 691 23.99 5.10 -13.27
N LYS A 692 22.82 5.64 -13.64
CA LYS A 692 22.72 6.88 -14.41
C LYS A 692 23.40 8.04 -13.71
N MET A 693 23.19 8.19 -12.40
CA MET A 693 23.88 9.20 -11.60
C MET A 693 25.41 9.02 -11.66
N ILE A 694 25.93 7.79 -11.52
CA ILE A 694 27.36 7.52 -11.66
C ILE A 694 27.86 7.89 -13.06
N GLU A 695 27.16 7.48 -14.12
CA GLU A 695 27.51 7.80 -15.50
C GLU A 695 27.52 9.32 -15.76
N GLU A 696 26.54 10.05 -15.22
CA GLU A 696 26.50 11.51 -15.28
C GLU A 696 27.69 12.16 -14.53
N LEU A 697 28.04 11.65 -13.35
CA LEU A 697 29.18 12.13 -12.57
C LEU A 697 30.51 11.83 -13.27
N ASP A 698 30.65 10.66 -13.88
CA ASP A 698 31.84 10.24 -14.64
C ASP A 698 32.02 11.01 -15.95
N THR A 699 30.93 11.45 -16.59
CA THR A 699 30.98 12.20 -17.86
C THR A 699 31.26 13.69 -17.69
N LYS A 700 30.97 14.29 -16.53
CA LYS A 700 31.20 15.73 -16.24
C LYS A 700 32.65 16.10 -15.89
N THR A 701 33.63 15.28 -16.26
CA THR A 701 34.92 15.19 -15.54
C THR A 701 36.10 16.07 -15.98
N ASN A 702 35.90 17.18 -16.71
CA ASN A 702 37.01 17.96 -17.29
C ASN A 702 37.38 19.32 -16.64
N ILE A 703 36.79 19.74 -15.51
CA ILE A 703 36.99 21.13 -14.98
C ILE A 703 37.07 21.25 -13.44
N GLY A 704 37.56 20.24 -12.71
CA GLY A 704 37.61 20.31 -11.23
C GLY A 704 36.31 19.93 -10.51
N TYR A 705 35.31 19.47 -11.28
CA TYR A 705 34.08 18.86 -10.78
C TYR A 705 34.36 17.77 -9.72
N PRO A 706 33.69 17.80 -8.56
CA PRO A 706 33.84 16.79 -7.51
C PRO A 706 33.35 15.38 -7.98
N LYS A 707 34.21 14.35 -7.96
CA LYS A 707 34.01 13.04 -8.64
C LYS A 707 33.69 11.85 -7.74
N GLU A 708 33.80 11.95 -6.42
CA GLU A 708 33.57 10.77 -5.57
C GLU A 708 32.14 10.29 -5.66
N ILE A 709 31.97 8.98 -5.69
CA ILE A 709 30.70 8.28 -5.76
C ILE A 709 30.60 7.33 -4.56
N VAL A 710 29.38 7.01 -4.16
CA VAL A 710 29.14 5.82 -3.34
C VAL A 710 29.63 4.60 -4.13
N LYS A 711 30.28 3.64 -3.48
CA LYS A 711 30.61 2.34 -4.06
C LYS A 711 30.10 1.25 -3.13
N ASN A 712 28.89 0.80 -3.39
CA ASN A 712 28.25 -0.24 -2.60
C ASN A 712 27.87 -1.44 -3.47
N ASP A 713 28.46 -2.60 -3.18
CA ASP A 713 28.17 -3.86 -3.85
C ASP A 713 26.72 -4.31 -3.66
N ILE A 714 26.01 -3.78 -2.66
CA ILE A 714 24.58 -4.00 -2.39
C ILE A 714 23.72 -3.32 -3.45
N PHE A 715 24.20 -2.25 -4.10
CA PHE A 715 23.47 -1.52 -5.15
C PHE A 715 23.51 -2.29 -6.50
N ASN A 716 23.23 -3.58 -6.40
CA ASN A 716 22.90 -4.53 -7.43
C ASN A 716 21.45 -4.99 -7.17
N SER A 717 20.64 -5.10 -8.22
CA SER A 717 19.21 -5.38 -8.12
C SER A 717 18.85 -6.53 -7.19
N ASP A 718 19.58 -7.63 -7.30
CA ASP A 718 19.25 -8.89 -6.65
C ASP A 718 19.66 -8.84 -5.17
N LYS A 719 20.85 -8.29 -4.90
CA LYS A 719 21.35 -8.09 -3.53
C LYS A 719 20.52 -7.05 -2.77
N LEU A 720 20.17 -5.94 -3.43
CA LEU A 720 19.39 -4.87 -2.81
C LEU A 720 18.03 -5.39 -2.33
N ALA A 721 17.31 -6.14 -3.18
CA ALA A 721 16.03 -6.74 -2.80
C ALA A 721 16.15 -7.71 -1.60
N GLU A 722 17.24 -8.47 -1.51
CA GLU A 722 17.51 -9.35 -0.37
C GLU A 722 17.77 -8.55 0.92
N GLU A 723 18.60 -7.51 0.85
CA GLU A 723 18.97 -6.68 2.01
C GLU A 723 17.80 -5.85 2.54
N ILE A 724 16.92 -5.36 1.65
CA ILE A 724 15.72 -4.62 2.05
C ILE A 724 14.84 -5.46 2.98
N ASN A 725 14.63 -6.75 2.67
CA ASN A 725 13.83 -7.64 3.51
C ASN A 725 14.39 -7.81 4.93
N LYS A 726 15.70 -7.63 5.13
CA LYS A 726 16.35 -7.74 6.43
C LYS A 726 16.10 -6.50 7.30
N VAL A 727 15.97 -5.33 6.66
CA VAL A 727 15.78 -4.04 7.34
C VAL A 727 14.31 -3.67 7.45
N TRP A 728 13.58 -3.65 6.34
CA TRP A 728 12.15 -3.34 6.26
C TRP A 728 11.31 -4.61 6.35
N TRP A 729 11.58 -5.44 7.36
CA TRP A 729 10.77 -6.62 7.65
C TRP A 729 9.41 -6.21 8.22
N HIS A 730 8.39 -7.03 8.04
CA HIS A 730 7.08 -6.83 8.67
C HIS A 730 6.53 -8.14 9.24
N ALA A 731 5.58 -8.04 10.17
CA ALA A 731 4.89 -9.20 10.68
C ALA A 731 4.14 -9.94 9.57
N VAL A 732 4.13 -11.27 9.64
CA VAL A 732 3.42 -12.19 8.76
C VAL A 732 2.39 -12.96 9.57
N ASP A 733 1.41 -13.53 8.89
CA ASP A 733 0.44 -14.39 9.56
C ASP A 733 1.14 -15.62 10.15
N LYS A 734 0.61 -16.26 11.20
CA LYS A 734 1.28 -17.36 11.95
C LYS A 734 1.67 -18.56 11.07
N ASN A 735 1.09 -18.67 9.87
CA ASN A 735 1.37 -19.71 8.87
C ASN A 735 2.03 -19.16 7.58
N GLY A 736 2.29 -17.85 7.50
CA GLY A 736 2.88 -17.21 6.34
C GLY A 736 4.39 -17.12 6.47
N ALA A 737 5.14 -17.78 5.60
CA ALA A 737 6.57 -17.51 5.48
C ALA A 737 6.78 -16.12 4.84
N GLN A 738 7.73 -15.32 5.35
CA GLN A 738 8.34 -14.25 4.56
C GLN A 738 9.12 -14.92 3.41
N SER A 739 8.45 -15.19 2.29
CA SER A 739 9.15 -15.71 1.13
C SER A 739 10.01 -14.60 0.53
N VAL A 740 11.30 -14.58 0.90
CA VAL A 740 12.32 -13.94 0.08
C VAL A 740 12.41 -14.80 -1.18
N GLN A 741 11.67 -14.45 -2.22
CA GLN A 741 11.88 -15.08 -3.53
C GLN A 741 13.19 -14.55 -4.10
N THR A 742 14.30 -15.18 -3.71
CA THR A 742 15.60 -14.98 -4.35
C THR A 742 15.52 -15.51 -5.77
N PHE A 743 15.57 -14.61 -6.75
CA PHE A 743 15.81 -15.01 -8.13
C PHE A 743 17.31 -15.01 -8.41
N LYS A 744 17.81 -16.14 -8.90
CA LYS A 744 18.86 -16.11 -9.92
C LYS A 744 18.20 -15.61 -11.20
N THR A 745 18.84 -14.69 -11.91
CA THR A 745 18.46 -13.95 -13.14
C THR A 745 17.73 -14.66 -14.29
N ASN A 746 17.24 -15.90 -14.15
CA ASN A 746 16.39 -16.59 -15.12
C ASN A 746 14.92 -16.12 -15.06
N ALA A 747 14.63 -14.93 -14.52
CA ALA A 747 13.28 -14.38 -14.35
C ALA A 747 12.52 -14.10 -15.66
N PHE A 748 13.12 -14.41 -16.81
CA PHE A 748 12.43 -14.45 -18.09
C PHE A 748 12.82 -15.71 -18.84
N ASP A 749 12.25 -16.86 -18.46
CA ASP A 749 12.03 -17.91 -19.46
C ASP A 749 10.72 -17.68 -20.23
N TYR A 750 10.46 -16.40 -20.52
CA TYR A 750 9.61 -15.99 -21.62
C TYR A 750 10.06 -16.71 -22.89
N SER A 751 11.35 -16.99 -23.08
CA SER A 751 11.88 -17.74 -24.22
C SER A 751 11.28 -19.13 -24.40
N LEU A 752 11.32 -20.02 -23.39
CA LEU A 752 10.78 -21.38 -23.50
C LEU A 752 9.25 -21.40 -23.63
N SER A 753 8.57 -20.55 -22.87
CA SER A 753 7.10 -20.42 -22.96
C SER A 753 6.62 -19.75 -24.26
N ILE A 754 7.38 -18.81 -24.83
CA ILE A 754 7.19 -18.27 -26.18
C ILE A 754 7.42 -19.37 -27.22
N TYR A 755 8.48 -20.16 -27.09
CA TYR A 755 8.83 -21.20 -28.06
C TYR A 755 7.74 -22.27 -28.13
N ASP A 756 7.21 -22.67 -26.97
CA ASP A 756 6.08 -23.59 -26.88
C ASP A 756 4.79 -23.00 -27.47
N LEU A 757 4.43 -21.74 -27.14
CA LEU A 757 3.26 -21.07 -27.72
C LEU A 757 3.37 -20.88 -29.25
N ASN A 758 4.55 -20.51 -29.74
CA ASN A 758 4.83 -20.37 -31.17
C ASN A 758 4.76 -21.72 -31.88
N SER A 759 5.28 -22.79 -31.28
CA SER A 759 5.20 -24.14 -31.83
C SER A 759 3.76 -24.67 -31.89
N ILE A 760 2.93 -24.36 -30.89
CA ILE A 760 1.50 -24.69 -30.85
C ILE A 760 0.74 -23.93 -31.94
N ALA A 761 0.97 -22.63 -32.09
CA ALA A 761 0.37 -21.80 -33.12
C ALA A 761 0.78 -22.25 -34.54
N TYR A 762 2.04 -22.63 -34.72
CA TYR A 762 2.56 -23.17 -35.97
C TYR A 762 1.94 -24.53 -36.34
N ASN A 763 1.81 -25.44 -35.37
CA ASN A 763 1.19 -26.75 -35.58
C ASN A 763 -0.33 -26.65 -35.82
N TYR A 764 -1.00 -25.65 -35.25
CA TYR A 764 -2.39 -25.33 -35.54
C TYR A 764 -2.58 -24.85 -37.00
N LYS A 765 -1.72 -23.95 -37.50
CA LYS A 765 -1.69 -23.51 -38.91
C LYS A 765 -1.54 -24.66 -39.91
N LYS A 766 -0.64 -25.61 -39.60
CA LYS A 766 -0.36 -26.76 -40.48
C LYS A 766 -1.55 -27.72 -40.60
N ASN A 767 -2.36 -27.85 -39.55
CA ASN A 767 -3.44 -28.84 -39.46
C ASN A 767 -4.82 -28.33 -39.88
N ASN A 768 -5.05 -27.01 -39.94
CA ASN A 768 -6.33 -26.40 -40.35
C ASN A 768 -6.32 -25.81 -41.77
N GLY A 769 -5.36 -26.20 -42.63
CA GLY A 769 -5.44 -25.98 -44.08
C GLY A 769 -5.34 -24.52 -44.55
N GLY A 770 -4.88 -23.60 -43.72
CA GLY A 770 -4.74 -22.18 -44.06
C GLY A 770 -3.29 -21.74 -44.20
N ILE A 771 -2.62 -22.18 -45.28
CA ILE A 771 -1.41 -21.51 -45.78
C ILE A 771 -1.67 -21.07 -47.22
N LYS A 772 -1.71 -19.75 -47.42
CA LYS A 772 -0.73 -19.05 -48.27
C LYS A 772 -0.49 -17.65 -47.73
#